data_AF-A0A7W0Y7U2-F1
#
_entry.id   AF-A0A7W0Y7U2-F1
#
_cell.length_a   1.000
_cell.length_b   1.000
_cell.length_c   1.000
_cell.angle_alpha   90.00
_cell.angle_beta   90.00
_cell.angle_gamma   90.00
#
_symmetry.space_group_name_H-M   'P 1'
#
loop_
_entity.id
_entity.type
_entity.pdbx_description
1 polymer ?
#
loop_
_entity_poly.entity_id
_entity_poly.type
_entity_poly.pdbx_seq_one_letter_code
_entity_poly.pdbx_strand_id
1 'polypeptide(L)'
;MSTPAPKGLPQTPAQNKFTIEKQTVGAITLLTLHGTLDHAFEGKKVAETVNTKKLVVSMADVSRFASWGMSEWMDFLRITAERDLYLVECSTYAVSQINLVTGLLGHGKLVSFYASYRCGSCSEEFQTLFVIPRDRDAIRDLPGSSQDCATCGGRARMEEYPAAFFETIAERPPFDIDDDVLALFRSQLDYDLTPDLTRFRAYRRAVKGYTYLRLTGALSKVPSTMLANASEGTTVVDLEQVVFDPAQVSQWRTYVKAALAKLPALQLINCPPGFLESAVQLEDLHDKLKIRTFALAYHCPRCDTWMTQLVDVAENLEQLVRGTAPTARCPACQALLVAAPSPDQVKRLRSLPARVPDVALDAFLAKARSEPVEKLEDCLVAGPVKRPTAPAGSGRAMYVAIGLTGLIIVGLVVVAWSLWKERTATAPVVATQTPVVTPPVTPPPAFQRPDWLVSDVPSSAYCQDLINRLMCVGVSSYRPTRDEAVSEANEAALEELVSAVGLKISDARFREEIMPAYSEVRAKALAALQAADLDRTSAAYAAAADVVGKARKRVVELLQVTGGAAVPAQRTDWYWEEYSAKMGGTEVLVFVRYDISLDAMKVLVDKYSTATPVLDSSVTTAFPALAWAFPDFTGGALLTKVGRSFTDAGIAVDDVVMAVGEHRVTDVRTFARRIEEAKLAATPGPLKLTVKSGEAPARVVDLKRAK
;
A
#
# COMPACT_ATOMS: atom_id res chain seq x y z
N MET A 1 -19.10 26.60 -14.95
CA MET A 1 -18.04 25.56 -14.94
C MET A 1 -18.73 24.28 -14.52
N SER A 2 -19.05 23.45 -15.50
CA SER A 2 -19.82 22.22 -15.28
C SER A 2 -18.86 21.14 -14.81
N THR A 3 -19.12 20.62 -13.62
CA THR A 3 -18.52 19.41 -13.06
C THR A 3 -18.65 18.28 -14.09
N PRO A 4 -17.59 17.50 -14.37
CA PRO A 4 -17.76 16.31 -15.21
C PRO A 4 -18.78 15.38 -14.53
N ALA A 5 -19.71 14.87 -15.32
CA ALA A 5 -20.70 13.91 -14.85
C ALA A 5 -19.97 12.68 -14.27
N PRO A 6 -20.43 12.12 -13.14
CA PRO A 6 -19.86 10.89 -12.62
C PRO A 6 -19.96 9.80 -13.70
N LYS A 7 -18.84 9.16 -14.02
CA LYS A 7 -18.86 7.89 -14.77
C LYS A 7 -19.85 6.98 -14.03
N GLY A 8 -20.79 6.42 -14.78
CA GLY A 8 -21.91 5.64 -14.24
C GLY A 8 -21.42 4.59 -13.23
N LEU A 9 -22.21 4.43 -12.18
CA LEU A 9 -22.05 3.40 -11.15
C LEU A 9 -21.53 2.09 -11.75
N PRO A 10 -20.62 1.36 -11.09
CA PRO A 10 -20.44 -0.06 -11.39
C PRO A 10 -21.81 -0.71 -11.21
N GLN A 11 -22.46 -0.98 -12.34
CA GLN A 11 -23.67 -1.79 -12.38
C GLN A 11 -23.27 -3.13 -11.81
N THR A 12 -23.95 -3.64 -10.80
CA THR A 12 -23.77 -5.01 -10.32
C THR A 12 -24.03 -5.98 -11.48
N PRO A 13 -23.03 -6.65 -12.08
CA PRO A 13 -23.30 -7.67 -13.07
C PRO A 13 -23.11 -9.05 -12.42
N ALA A 14 -24.03 -9.94 -12.79
CA ALA A 14 -24.08 -11.35 -12.47
C ALA A 14 -22.69 -12.06 -12.38
N GLN A 15 -22.56 -12.92 -11.36
CA GLN A 15 -21.56 -13.98 -11.15
C GLN A 15 -20.11 -13.49 -10.89
N ASN A 16 -19.62 -13.78 -9.66
CA ASN A 16 -18.26 -13.55 -9.11
C ASN A 16 -17.11 -14.29 -9.86
N LYS A 17 -17.13 -14.37 -11.18
CA LYS A 17 -16.06 -15.02 -11.94
C LYS A 17 -14.88 -14.06 -12.09
N PHE A 18 -13.68 -14.52 -11.75
CA PHE A 18 -12.45 -13.77 -11.96
C PHE A 18 -12.16 -13.54 -13.45
N THR A 19 -11.81 -12.31 -13.81
CA THR A 19 -11.24 -11.98 -15.13
C THR A 19 -10.09 -11.00 -15.01
N ILE A 20 -9.13 -11.11 -15.93
CA ILE A 20 -7.98 -10.22 -16.03
C ILE A 20 -7.85 -9.66 -17.44
N GLU A 21 -7.76 -8.34 -17.54
CA GLU A 21 -7.42 -7.65 -18.78
C GLU A 21 -5.98 -7.18 -18.73
N LYS A 22 -5.29 -7.25 -19.87
CA LYS A 22 -3.89 -6.83 -20.00
C LYS A 22 -3.73 -5.92 -21.20
N GLN A 23 -3.16 -4.75 -20.96
CA GLN A 23 -2.83 -3.77 -21.98
C GLN A 23 -1.37 -3.34 -21.83
N THR A 24 -0.67 -3.16 -22.95
CA THR A 24 0.68 -2.58 -22.95
C THR A 24 0.61 -1.18 -23.56
N VAL A 25 0.99 -0.17 -22.78
CA VAL A 25 1.01 1.24 -23.19
C VAL A 25 2.45 1.72 -23.12
N GLY A 26 3.10 1.83 -24.28
CA GLY A 26 4.52 2.17 -24.35
C GLY A 26 5.39 1.13 -23.63
N ALA A 27 6.11 1.58 -22.60
CA ALA A 27 6.98 0.73 -21.78
C ALA A 27 6.31 0.22 -20.48
N ILE A 28 4.99 0.34 -20.37
CA ILE A 28 4.21 0.01 -19.16
C ILE A 28 3.20 -1.08 -19.49
N THR A 29 3.05 -2.06 -18.60
CA THR A 29 1.93 -3.02 -18.64
C THR A 29 0.87 -2.57 -17.64
N LEU A 30 -0.37 -2.42 -18.09
CA LEU A 30 -1.56 -2.22 -17.26
C LEU A 30 -2.31 -3.54 -17.17
N LEU A 31 -2.57 -3.99 -15.94
CA LEU A 31 -3.44 -5.12 -15.63
C LEU A 31 -4.70 -4.60 -14.94
N THR A 32 -5.87 -5.03 -15.39
CA THR A 32 -7.15 -4.70 -14.73
C THR A 32 -7.75 -6.00 -14.20
N LEU A 33 -7.94 -6.06 -12.89
CA LEU A 33 -8.47 -7.23 -12.20
C LEU A 33 -9.95 -7.02 -11.87
N HIS A 34 -10.77 -8.01 -12.19
CA HIS A 34 -12.21 -7.98 -11.89
C HIS A 34 -12.65 -9.26 -11.15
N GLY A 35 -13.55 -9.10 -10.19
CA GLY A 35 -14.19 -10.19 -9.46
C GLY A 35 -13.41 -10.68 -8.24
N THR A 36 -13.64 -11.95 -7.87
CA THR A 36 -12.99 -12.59 -6.72
C THR A 36 -11.70 -13.26 -7.17
N LEU A 37 -10.57 -12.95 -6.52
CA LEU A 37 -9.31 -13.66 -6.75
C LEU A 37 -9.41 -15.05 -6.09
N ASP A 38 -9.75 -16.06 -6.88
CA ASP A 38 -9.90 -17.46 -6.48
C ASP A 38 -8.97 -18.38 -7.30
N HIS A 39 -9.33 -19.65 -7.48
CA HIS A 39 -8.57 -20.62 -8.27
C HIS A 39 -8.40 -20.24 -9.75
N ALA A 40 -9.22 -19.34 -10.29
CA ALA A 40 -9.07 -18.84 -11.65
C ALA A 40 -7.96 -17.78 -11.78
N PHE A 41 -7.47 -17.22 -10.67
CA PHE A 41 -6.32 -16.34 -10.68
C PHE A 41 -5.01 -17.15 -10.61
N GLU A 42 -4.32 -17.23 -11.74
CA GLU A 42 -3.00 -17.88 -11.85
C GLU A 42 -1.89 -16.81 -11.82
N GLY A 43 -1.68 -16.20 -10.65
CA GLY A 43 -0.78 -15.07 -10.44
C GLY A 43 0.65 -15.32 -10.94
N LYS A 44 1.17 -16.54 -10.78
CA LYS A 44 2.49 -16.91 -11.33
C LYS A 44 2.55 -16.77 -12.85
N LYS A 45 1.57 -17.33 -13.57
CA LYS A 45 1.52 -17.27 -15.04
C LYS A 45 1.36 -15.84 -15.52
N VAL A 46 0.48 -15.07 -14.87
CA VAL A 46 0.25 -13.66 -15.21
C VAL A 46 1.56 -12.88 -15.09
N ALA A 47 2.29 -13.04 -13.98
CA ALA A 47 3.56 -12.36 -13.73
C ALA A 47 4.63 -12.69 -14.81
N GLU A 48 4.71 -13.95 -15.24
CA GLU A 48 5.63 -14.40 -16.29
C GLU A 48 5.33 -13.75 -17.65
N THR A 49 4.09 -13.33 -17.90
CA THR A 49 3.74 -12.63 -19.14
C THR A 49 4.16 -11.16 -19.16
N VAL A 50 4.53 -10.56 -18.01
CA VAL A 50 4.85 -9.14 -17.90
C VAL A 50 6.30 -8.89 -18.33
N ASN A 51 6.47 -8.38 -19.55
CA ASN A 51 7.79 -8.11 -20.14
C ASN A 51 8.30 -6.67 -19.92
N THR A 52 7.51 -5.82 -19.27
CA THR A 52 7.86 -4.42 -19.00
C THR A 52 8.48 -4.25 -17.62
N LYS A 53 9.33 -3.23 -17.47
CA LYS A 53 9.90 -2.85 -16.15
C LYS A 53 8.88 -2.18 -15.24
N LYS A 54 7.85 -1.55 -15.82
CA LYS A 54 6.80 -0.81 -15.11
C LYS A 54 5.48 -1.56 -15.26
N LEU A 55 4.79 -1.71 -14.15
CA LEU A 55 3.57 -2.49 -14.03
C LEU A 55 2.55 -1.70 -13.21
N VAL A 56 1.38 -1.48 -13.79
CA VAL A 56 0.23 -0.85 -13.12
C VAL A 56 -0.84 -1.93 -12.98
N VAL A 57 -1.41 -2.07 -11.79
CA VAL A 57 -2.51 -3.01 -11.53
C VAL A 57 -3.70 -2.22 -11.00
N SER A 58 -4.77 -2.16 -11.77
CA SER A 58 -6.07 -1.65 -11.33
C SER A 58 -6.84 -2.75 -10.60
N MET A 59 -7.36 -2.39 -9.43
CA MET A 59 -8.13 -3.27 -8.54
C MET A 59 -9.54 -2.71 -8.25
N ALA A 60 -10.08 -1.90 -9.16
CA ALA A 60 -11.39 -1.25 -9.00
C ALA A 60 -12.50 -2.27 -8.71
N ASP A 61 -12.53 -3.35 -9.49
CA ASP A 61 -13.60 -4.37 -9.43
C ASP A 61 -13.18 -5.61 -8.63
N VAL A 62 -12.14 -5.53 -7.82
CA VAL A 62 -11.74 -6.64 -6.95
C VAL A 62 -12.68 -6.70 -5.76
N SER A 63 -13.55 -7.72 -5.74
CA SER A 63 -14.57 -7.87 -4.70
C SER A 63 -14.10 -8.70 -3.50
N ARG A 64 -13.15 -9.64 -3.72
CA ARG A 64 -12.68 -10.54 -2.66
C ARG A 64 -11.31 -11.18 -2.98
N PHE A 65 -10.55 -11.49 -1.94
CA PHE A 65 -9.37 -12.36 -1.98
C PHE A 65 -9.73 -13.69 -1.31
N ALA A 66 -9.81 -14.78 -2.07
CA ALA A 66 -9.91 -16.13 -1.48
C ALA A 66 -8.52 -16.60 -1.03
N SER A 67 -8.46 -17.60 -0.14
CA SER A 67 -7.18 -18.11 0.39
C SER A 67 -6.19 -18.50 -0.71
N TRP A 68 -6.68 -19.15 -1.77
CA TRP A 68 -5.86 -19.47 -2.95
C TRP A 68 -5.36 -18.21 -3.67
N GLY A 69 -6.26 -17.24 -3.92
CA GLY A 69 -5.92 -16.00 -4.59
C GLY A 69 -4.90 -15.16 -3.82
N MET A 70 -4.89 -15.23 -2.48
CA MET A 70 -3.85 -14.60 -1.66
C MET A 70 -2.47 -15.23 -1.92
N SER A 71 -2.38 -16.56 -1.95
CA SER A 71 -1.12 -17.25 -2.24
C SER A 71 -0.60 -16.92 -3.64
N GLU A 72 -1.46 -16.97 -4.66
CA GLU A 72 -1.10 -16.62 -6.03
C GLU A 72 -0.73 -15.14 -6.19
N TRP A 73 -1.35 -14.25 -5.40
CA TRP A 73 -0.97 -12.84 -5.36
C TRP A 73 0.41 -12.63 -4.74
N MET A 74 0.73 -13.33 -3.66
CA MET A 74 2.08 -13.30 -3.08
C MET A 74 3.14 -13.84 -4.06
N ASP A 75 2.80 -14.87 -4.82
CA ASP A 75 3.66 -15.42 -5.87
C ASP A 75 3.86 -14.42 -7.02
N PHE A 76 2.79 -13.74 -7.45
CA PHE A 76 2.85 -12.64 -8.40
C PHE A 76 3.80 -11.54 -7.91
N LEU A 77 3.65 -11.07 -6.67
CA LEU A 77 4.54 -10.07 -6.06
C LEU A 77 5.99 -10.54 -5.99
N ARG A 78 6.24 -11.82 -5.70
CA ARG A 78 7.61 -12.36 -5.65
C ARG A 78 8.27 -12.34 -7.03
N ILE A 79 7.53 -12.68 -8.09
CA ILE A 79 8.05 -12.75 -9.47
C ILE A 79 8.22 -11.35 -10.08
N THR A 80 7.38 -10.40 -9.68
CA THR A 80 7.48 -9.02 -10.15
C THR A 80 8.42 -8.14 -9.33
N ALA A 81 9.15 -8.68 -8.34
CA ALA A 81 9.97 -7.90 -7.39
C ALA A 81 10.98 -6.93 -8.02
N GLU A 82 11.51 -7.23 -9.20
CA GLU A 82 12.45 -6.38 -9.95
C GLU A 82 11.75 -5.30 -10.82
N ARG A 83 10.44 -5.15 -10.70
CA ARG A 83 9.62 -4.22 -11.48
C ARG A 83 9.04 -3.13 -10.59
N ASP A 84 8.83 -1.96 -11.16
CA ASP A 84 8.08 -0.89 -10.51
C ASP A 84 6.58 -1.21 -10.59
N LEU A 85 6.03 -1.69 -9.48
CA LEU A 85 4.61 -2.05 -9.33
C LEU A 85 3.83 -0.89 -8.71
N TYR A 86 2.78 -0.44 -9.39
CA TYR A 86 1.84 0.58 -8.94
C TYR A 86 0.44 -0.02 -8.82
N LEU A 87 -0.18 0.08 -7.64
CA LEU A 87 -1.57 -0.34 -7.42
C LEU A 87 -2.48 0.88 -7.49
N VAL A 88 -3.47 0.84 -8.38
CA VAL A 88 -4.39 1.94 -8.64
C VAL A 88 -5.84 1.49 -8.45
N GLU A 89 -6.71 2.46 -8.15
CA GLU A 89 -8.15 2.27 -8.03
C GLU A 89 -8.49 1.13 -7.08
N CYS A 90 -7.72 0.93 -6.02
CA CYS A 90 -7.92 -0.21 -5.14
C CYS A 90 -9.29 -0.13 -4.48
N SER A 91 -10.10 -1.17 -4.66
CA SER A 91 -11.38 -1.29 -3.97
C SER A 91 -11.18 -1.21 -2.45
N THR A 92 -12.24 -0.80 -1.77
CA THR A 92 -12.29 -0.74 -0.30
C THR A 92 -11.86 -2.06 0.34
N TYR A 93 -12.31 -3.17 -0.24
CA TYR A 93 -11.93 -4.52 0.18
C TYR A 93 -10.44 -4.78 -0.05
N ALA A 94 -9.91 -4.47 -1.24
CA ALA A 94 -8.51 -4.71 -1.57
C ALA A 94 -7.57 -3.95 -0.62
N VAL A 95 -7.86 -2.69 -0.32
CA VAL A 95 -7.05 -1.92 0.63
C VAL A 95 -7.15 -2.46 2.06
N SER A 96 -8.34 -2.91 2.47
CA SER A 96 -8.52 -3.57 3.78
C SER A 96 -7.61 -4.81 3.90
N GLN A 97 -7.61 -5.68 2.89
CA GLN A 97 -6.72 -6.86 2.89
C GLN A 97 -5.24 -6.50 2.83
N ILE A 98 -4.87 -5.50 2.04
CA ILE A 98 -3.49 -4.99 1.94
C ILE A 98 -2.97 -4.51 3.30
N ASN A 99 -3.83 -3.91 4.11
CA ASN A 99 -3.47 -3.40 5.43
C ASN A 99 -3.50 -4.51 6.51
N LEU A 100 -4.43 -5.47 6.40
CA LEU A 100 -4.62 -6.52 7.39
C LEU A 100 -3.59 -7.65 7.26
N VAL A 101 -3.21 -8.03 6.03
CA VAL A 101 -2.32 -9.16 5.76
C VAL A 101 -0.91 -8.66 5.48
N THR A 102 0.02 -9.02 6.37
CA THR A 102 1.44 -8.65 6.21
C THR A 102 1.99 -9.15 4.88
N GLY A 103 2.63 -8.26 4.11
CA GLY A 103 3.26 -8.61 2.84
C GLY A 103 2.33 -8.59 1.62
N LEU A 104 1.02 -8.38 1.79
CA LEU A 104 0.08 -8.36 0.66
C LEU A 104 0.22 -7.13 -0.24
N LEU A 105 0.85 -6.05 0.26
CA LEU A 105 1.34 -4.94 -0.58
C LEU A 105 2.65 -5.29 -1.31
N GLY A 106 3.50 -6.12 -0.68
CA GLY A 106 4.85 -6.42 -1.15
C GLY A 106 5.69 -5.17 -1.42
N HIS A 107 6.27 -5.12 -2.61
CA HIS A 107 7.03 -3.97 -3.15
C HIS A 107 6.14 -2.99 -3.93
N GLY A 108 4.82 -3.21 -3.94
CA GLY A 108 3.85 -2.38 -4.65
C GLY A 108 3.67 -1.01 -4.02
N LYS A 109 3.49 0.01 -4.87
CA LYS A 109 3.21 1.40 -4.47
C LYS A 109 1.70 1.62 -4.55
N LEU A 110 1.03 1.84 -3.42
CA LEU A 110 -0.41 2.17 -3.43
C LEU A 110 -0.59 3.62 -3.89
N VAL A 111 -1.18 3.82 -5.06
CA VAL A 111 -1.38 5.14 -5.69
C VAL A 111 -2.74 5.72 -5.37
N SER A 112 -3.79 4.90 -5.42
CA SER A 112 -5.15 5.35 -5.25
C SER A 112 -6.07 4.25 -4.75
N PHE A 113 -7.13 4.66 -4.06
CA PHE A 113 -8.11 3.73 -3.48
C PHE A 113 -9.49 4.37 -3.33
N TYR A 114 -10.51 3.54 -3.30
CA TYR A 114 -11.88 3.96 -3.00
C TYR A 114 -12.16 3.92 -1.51
N ALA A 115 -12.88 4.93 -1.01
CA ALA A 115 -13.53 4.91 0.30
C ALA A 115 -15.05 5.03 0.13
N SER A 116 -15.80 4.19 0.83
CA SER A 116 -17.27 4.20 0.82
C SER A 116 -17.81 5.28 1.75
N TYR A 117 -18.89 5.94 1.33
CA TYR A 117 -19.65 6.93 2.08
C TYR A 117 -21.13 6.57 2.06
N ARG A 118 -21.81 6.85 3.17
CA ARG A 118 -23.26 6.75 3.31
C ARG A 118 -23.85 8.09 3.71
N CYS A 119 -24.83 8.56 2.95
CA CYS A 119 -25.54 9.80 3.25
C CYS A 119 -26.41 9.65 4.50
N GLY A 120 -26.25 10.53 5.49
CA GLY A 120 -27.09 10.51 6.69
C GLY A 120 -28.55 10.93 6.44
N SER A 121 -28.83 11.62 5.34
CA SER A 121 -30.16 12.18 5.03
C SER A 121 -30.99 11.29 4.12
N CYS A 122 -30.38 10.69 3.09
CA CYS A 122 -31.09 9.85 2.11
C CYS A 122 -30.61 8.40 2.07
N SER A 123 -29.65 8.04 2.92
CA SER A 123 -29.06 6.69 3.01
C SER A 123 -28.35 6.18 1.74
N GLU A 124 -28.25 7.01 0.70
CA GLU A 124 -27.50 6.69 -0.52
C GLU A 124 -26.04 6.37 -0.19
N GLU A 125 -25.54 5.28 -0.77
CA GLU A 125 -24.16 4.84 -0.69
C GLU A 125 -23.41 5.26 -1.95
N PHE A 126 -22.22 5.80 -1.79
CA PHE A 126 -21.35 6.15 -2.91
C PHE A 126 -19.89 6.00 -2.52
N GLN A 127 -19.02 5.90 -3.52
CA GLN A 127 -17.58 5.78 -3.30
C GLN A 127 -16.86 7.03 -3.81
N THR A 128 -15.82 7.43 -3.09
CA THR A 128 -14.90 8.50 -3.51
C THR A 128 -13.52 7.91 -3.72
N LEU A 129 -12.91 8.23 -4.87
CA LEU A 129 -11.53 7.85 -5.17
C LEU A 129 -10.56 8.87 -4.54
N PHE A 130 -9.67 8.37 -3.71
CA PHE A 130 -8.54 9.12 -3.17
C PHE A 130 -7.27 8.79 -3.94
N VAL A 131 -6.52 9.81 -4.35
CA VAL A 131 -5.23 9.70 -5.03
C VAL A 131 -4.15 10.15 -4.06
N ILE A 132 -3.40 9.19 -3.49
CA ILE A 132 -2.51 9.41 -2.34
C ILE A 132 -1.51 10.55 -2.55
N PRO A 133 -0.79 10.67 -3.69
CA PRO A 133 0.14 11.77 -3.89
C PRO A 133 -0.50 13.17 -3.86
N ARG A 134 -1.79 13.28 -4.25
CA ARG A 134 -2.54 14.54 -4.28
C ARG A 134 -3.26 14.81 -2.96
N ASP A 135 -3.93 13.79 -2.45
CA ASP A 135 -4.92 13.92 -1.37
C ASP A 135 -4.33 13.61 0.01
N ARG A 136 -2.99 13.56 0.14
CA ARG A 136 -2.32 13.07 1.35
C ARG A 136 -2.74 13.77 2.64
N ASP A 137 -2.80 15.10 2.61
CA ASP A 137 -3.25 15.88 3.77
C ASP A 137 -4.72 15.64 4.08
N ALA A 138 -5.57 15.58 3.05
CA ALA A 138 -6.98 15.23 3.20
C ALA A 138 -7.16 13.82 3.78
N ILE A 139 -6.31 12.86 3.38
CA ILE A 139 -6.33 11.48 3.88
C ILE A 139 -5.96 11.40 5.35
N ARG A 140 -5.00 12.20 5.82
CA ARG A 140 -4.66 12.28 7.25
C ARG A 140 -5.86 12.77 8.08
N ASP A 141 -6.63 13.70 7.52
CA ASP A 141 -7.74 14.34 8.21
C ASP A 141 -9.10 13.64 7.92
N LEU A 142 -9.10 12.54 7.13
CA LEU A 142 -10.29 11.81 6.65
C LEU A 142 -11.24 11.33 7.76
N PRO A 143 -10.79 10.80 8.92
CA PRO A 143 -11.67 10.26 9.95
C PRO A 143 -12.73 11.26 10.45
N GLY A 144 -12.50 12.58 10.31
CA GLY A 144 -13.46 13.64 10.67
C GLY A 144 -14.15 14.32 9.47
N SER A 145 -13.80 13.94 8.24
CA SER A 145 -14.29 14.61 7.03
C SER A 145 -15.67 14.07 6.61
N SER A 146 -16.51 14.94 6.03
CA SER A 146 -17.79 14.54 5.40
C SER A 146 -17.85 15.08 3.98
N GLN A 147 -18.43 14.27 3.10
CA GLN A 147 -18.66 14.60 1.70
C GLN A 147 -20.10 15.04 1.49
N ASP A 148 -20.36 15.87 0.49
CA ASP A 148 -21.72 16.27 0.15
C ASP A 148 -22.35 15.22 -0.78
N CYS A 149 -23.56 14.78 -0.46
CA CYS A 149 -24.28 13.79 -1.26
C CYS A 149 -24.74 14.41 -2.58
N ALA A 150 -24.34 13.82 -3.71
CA ALA A 150 -24.74 14.28 -5.04
C ALA A 150 -26.26 14.16 -5.29
N THR A 151 -26.95 13.25 -4.59
CA THR A 151 -28.38 12.98 -4.76
C THR A 151 -29.27 13.99 -4.03
N CYS A 152 -28.92 14.37 -2.79
CA CYS A 152 -29.79 15.21 -1.95
C CYS A 152 -29.11 16.44 -1.33
N GLY A 153 -27.80 16.62 -1.50
CA GLY A 153 -27.02 17.70 -0.90
C GLY A 153 -26.77 17.55 0.61
N GLY A 154 -27.24 16.46 1.25
CA GLY A 154 -26.98 16.17 2.66
C GLY A 154 -25.55 15.71 2.94
N ARG A 155 -25.12 15.75 4.21
CA ARG A 155 -23.77 15.30 4.60
C ARG A 155 -23.69 13.77 4.61
N ALA A 156 -22.72 13.23 3.90
CA ALA A 156 -22.37 11.83 3.91
C ALA A 156 -21.16 11.57 4.80
N ARG A 157 -21.29 10.52 5.60
CA ARG A 157 -20.21 10.03 6.46
C ARG A 157 -19.58 8.84 5.77
N MET A 158 -18.28 8.70 5.93
CA MET A 158 -17.57 7.52 5.44
C MET A 158 -18.10 6.28 6.17
N GLU A 159 -18.28 5.17 5.46
CA GLU A 159 -18.54 3.88 6.10
C GLU A 159 -17.28 3.41 6.84
N GLU A 160 -17.44 2.80 8.03
CA GLU A 160 -16.38 2.63 9.03
C GLU A 160 -15.13 1.92 8.47
N TYR A 161 -13.99 2.64 8.49
CA TYR A 161 -12.65 2.07 8.52
C TYR A 161 -11.95 2.56 9.80
N PRO A 162 -11.14 1.75 10.50
CA PRO A 162 -10.40 2.20 11.67
C PRO A 162 -9.58 3.46 11.36
N ALA A 163 -9.48 4.44 12.26
CA ALA A 163 -8.63 5.63 12.01
C ALA A 163 -7.17 5.24 11.65
N ALA A 164 -6.67 4.18 12.29
CA ALA A 164 -5.38 3.55 11.98
C ALA A 164 -5.23 3.11 10.50
N PHE A 165 -6.33 2.81 9.80
CA PHE A 165 -6.33 2.50 8.37
C PHE A 165 -5.80 3.69 7.55
N PHE A 166 -6.31 4.89 7.82
CA PHE A 166 -5.91 6.11 7.11
C PHE A 166 -4.58 6.64 7.60
N GLU A 167 -4.28 6.52 8.90
CA GLU A 167 -2.94 6.81 9.44
C GLU A 167 -1.89 5.93 8.74
N THR A 168 -2.12 4.62 8.64
CA THR A 168 -1.19 3.70 7.95
C THR A 168 -1.00 4.07 6.48
N ILE A 169 -2.05 4.53 5.78
CA ILE A 169 -1.94 4.98 4.38
C ILE A 169 -1.19 6.32 4.29
N ALA A 170 -1.49 7.26 5.18
CA ALA A 170 -0.89 8.60 5.20
C ALA A 170 0.58 8.56 5.60
N GLU A 171 0.95 7.71 6.55
CA GLU A 171 2.31 7.53 7.10
C GLU A 171 3.25 6.74 6.18
N ARG A 172 2.72 6.07 5.14
CA ARG A 172 3.59 5.38 4.16
C ARG A 172 4.66 6.32 3.63
N PRO A 173 5.88 5.88 3.35
CA PRO A 173 6.85 6.76 2.71
C PRO A 173 6.28 7.31 1.38
N PRO A 174 6.44 8.60 1.07
CA PRO A 174 6.21 9.08 -0.29
C PRO A 174 7.04 8.22 -1.24
N PHE A 175 6.41 7.80 -2.33
CA PHE A 175 7.09 7.11 -3.41
C PHE A 175 6.99 7.96 -4.67
N ASP A 176 7.96 7.77 -5.53
CA ASP A 176 8.00 8.49 -6.78
C ASP A 176 7.20 7.78 -7.87
N ILE A 177 6.50 8.57 -8.68
CA ILE A 177 5.84 8.14 -9.91
C ILE A 177 6.68 8.64 -11.08
N ASP A 178 7.03 7.74 -11.99
CA ASP A 178 7.79 8.09 -13.20
C ASP A 178 6.90 8.81 -14.22
N ASP A 179 7.49 9.65 -15.08
CA ASP A 179 6.70 10.56 -15.95
C ASP A 179 5.85 9.84 -16.98
N ASP A 180 6.30 8.68 -17.47
CA ASP A 180 5.54 7.82 -18.37
C ASP A 180 4.34 7.16 -17.66
N VAL A 181 4.51 6.76 -16.40
CA VAL A 181 3.42 6.24 -15.55
C VAL A 181 2.44 7.36 -15.20
N LEU A 182 2.95 8.56 -14.90
CA LEU A 182 2.16 9.77 -14.67
C LEU A 182 1.34 10.14 -15.92
N ALA A 183 1.92 10.02 -17.12
CA ALA A 183 1.22 10.21 -18.38
C ALA A 183 0.15 9.14 -18.62
N LEU A 184 0.41 7.88 -18.24
CA LEU A 184 -0.60 6.82 -18.26
C LEU A 184 -1.75 7.14 -17.29
N PHE A 185 -1.46 7.55 -16.05
CA PHE A 185 -2.47 7.91 -15.06
C PHE A 185 -3.37 9.06 -15.53
N ARG A 186 -2.81 10.07 -16.19
CA ARG A 186 -3.62 11.16 -16.78
C ARG A 186 -4.46 10.71 -17.96
N SER A 187 -3.88 9.93 -18.87
CA SER A 187 -4.54 9.59 -20.15
C SER A 187 -5.53 8.42 -20.04
N GLN A 188 -5.25 7.43 -19.20
CA GLN A 188 -6.07 6.22 -19.06
C GLN A 188 -6.95 6.25 -17.80
N LEU A 189 -6.47 6.83 -16.69
CA LEU A 189 -7.18 6.84 -15.40
C LEU A 189 -7.75 8.21 -15.02
N ASP A 190 -7.53 9.24 -15.83
CA ASP A 190 -8.02 10.62 -15.62
C ASP A 190 -7.58 11.24 -14.27
N TYR A 191 -6.35 10.93 -13.83
CA TYR A 191 -5.83 11.48 -12.58
C TYR A 191 -5.29 12.89 -12.77
N ASP A 192 -5.80 13.84 -11.97
CA ASP A 192 -5.26 15.18 -11.86
C ASP A 192 -4.01 15.20 -10.95
N LEU A 193 -2.93 14.59 -11.45
CA LEU A 193 -1.61 14.63 -10.81
C LEU A 193 -0.73 15.63 -11.55
N THR A 194 0.08 16.39 -10.83
CA THR A 194 1.16 17.23 -11.39
C THR A 194 2.50 16.50 -11.28
N PRO A 195 3.46 16.69 -12.21
CA PRO A 195 4.80 16.10 -12.06
C PRO A 195 5.49 16.75 -10.87
N ASP A 196 6.15 15.97 -10.00
CA ASP A 196 7.00 16.54 -8.96
C ASP A 196 8.26 17.13 -9.60
N LEU A 197 8.17 18.42 -9.92
CA LEU A 197 9.28 19.19 -10.47
C LEU A 197 10.41 19.38 -9.44
N THR A 198 10.25 19.01 -8.17
CA THR A 198 11.33 19.09 -7.17
C THR A 198 12.15 17.80 -7.08
N ARG A 199 11.68 16.68 -7.66
CA ARG A 199 12.40 15.41 -7.66
C ARG A 199 13.70 15.54 -8.47
N PHE A 200 14.83 15.40 -7.81
CA PHE A 200 16.11 15.44 -8.49
C PHE A 200 16.31 14.17 -9.33
N ARG A 201 16.64 14.34 -10.62
CA ARG A 201 17.03 13.24 -11.51
C ARG A 201 18.28 13.62 -12.28
N ALA A 202 19.07 12.61 -12.62
CA ALA A 202 20.30 12.79 -13.37
C ALA A 202 20.43 11.69 -14.43
N TYR A 203 20.46 12.12 -15.69
CA TYR A 203 20.62 11.23 -16.84
C TYR A 203 21.96 11.46 -17.52
N ARG A 204 22.64 10.39 -17.90
CA ARG A 204 24.00 10.41 -18.44
C ARG A 204 24.06 9.88 -19.86
N ARG A 205 24.88 10.54 -20.68
CA ARG A 205 25.42 10.01 -21.93
C ARG A 205 26.93 10.16 -21.92
N ALA A 206 27.66 9.08 -22.09
CA ALA A 206 29.12 9.12 -22.21
C ALA A 206 29.59 8.56 -23.56
N VAL A 207 30.47 9.28 -24.25
CA VAL A 207 31.11 8.87 -25.50
C VAL A 207 32.54 9.41 -25.54
N LYS A 208 33.53 8.52 -25.65
CA LYS A 208 34.94 8.83 -25.97
C LYS A 208 35.48 10.09 -25.26
N GLY A 209 35.48 10.09 -23.92
CA GLY A 209 36.05 11.19 -23.12
C GLY A 209 35.13 12.40 -22.90
N TYR A 210 33.92 12.40 -23.48
CA TYR A 210 32.88 13.38 -23.19
C TYR A 210 31.73 12.75 -22.40
N THR A 211 31.23 13.48 -21.42
CA THR A 211 30.05 13.11 -20.62
C THR A 211 29.03 14.24 -20.67
N TYR A 212 27.79 13.94 -21.02
CA TYR A 212 26.64 14.84 -20.90
C TYR A 212 25.77 14.36 -19.74
N LEU A 213 25.47 15.27 -18.81
CA LEU A 213 24.59 15.05 -17.68
C LEU A 213 23.38 15.98 -17.81
N ARG A 214 22.19 15.40 -17.98
CA ARG A 214 20.92 16.15 -17.93
C ARG A 214 20.36 16.07 -16.53
N LEU A 215 20.27 17.22 -15.87
CA LEU A 215 19.70 17.32 -14.53
C LEU A 215 18.28 17.86 -14.61
N THR A 216 17.38 17.26 -13.83
CA THR A 216 16.02 17.76 -13.66
C THR A 216 15.69 17.85 -12.18
N GLY A 217 14.82 18.80 -11.83
CA GLY A 217 14.30 19.00 -10.49
C GLY A 217 15.23 19.71 -9.50
N ALA A 218 14.98 19.58 -8.19
CA ALA A 218 15.56 20.49 -7.19
C ALA A 218 17.06 20.28 -6.98
N LEU A 219 17.85 21.31 -7.22
CA LEU A 219 19.30 21.28 -6.97
C LEU A 219 19.67 21.12 -5.49
N SER A 220 18.74 21.44 -4.59
CA SER A 220 18.92 21.23 -3.15
C SER A 220 18.93 19.76 -2.75
N LYS A 221 18.54 18.84 -3.65
CA LYS A 221 18.48 17.38 -3.44
C LYS A 221 19.54 16.60 -4.24
N VAL A 222 20.61 17.27 -4.73
CA VAL A 222 21.67 16.64 -5.54
C VAL A 222 22.47 15.58 -4.74
N PRO A 223 22.47 14.30 -5.14
CA PRO A 223 23.31 13.26 -4.54
C PRO A 223 24.76 13.42 -5.02
N SER A 224 25.50 14.28 -4.32
CA SER A 224 26.79 14.82 -4.77
C SER A 224 27.82 13.74 -5.11
N THR A 225 27.92 12.70 -4.28
CA THR A 225 28.89 11.61 -4.48
C THR A 225 28.57 10.76 -5.70
N MET A 226 27.29 10.40 -5.90
CA MET A 226 26.86 9.60 -7.05
C MET A 226 27.04 10.38 -8.35
N LEU A 227 26.63 11.65 -8.36
CA LEU A 227 26.76 12.50 -9.54
C LEU A 227 28.23 12.78 -9.88
N ALA A 228 29.06 13.00 -8.86
CA ALA A 228 30.51 13.10 -9.06
C ALA A 228 31.03 11.82 -9.69
N ASN A 229 30.69 10.63 -9.18
CA ASN A 229 31.11 9.34 -9.75
C ASN A 229 30.65 9.12 -11.20
N ALA A 230 29.45 9.57 -11.55
CA ALA A 230 28.92 9.54 -12.91
C ALA A 230 29.62 10.53 -13.88
N SER A 231 30.37 11.49 -13.34
CA SER A 231 31.12 12.47 -14.13
C SER A 231 32.51 11.94 -14.49
N GLU A 232 32.82 11.93 -15.79
CA GLU A 232 34.08 11.44 -16.35
C GLU A 232 34.51 12.29 -17.56
N GLY A 233 35.83 12.41 -17.79
CA GLY A 233 36.37 13.19 -18.91
C GLY A 233 35.91 14.65 -18.91
N THR A 234 35.72 15.26 -20.08
CA THR A 234 35.08 16.57 -20.17
C THR A 234 33.58 16.40 -19.97
N THR A 235 33.09 16.83 -18.81
CA THR A 235 31.67 16.69 -18.42
C THR A 235 30.92 17.98 -18.67
N VAL A 236 29.73 17.88 -19.27
CA VAL A 236 28.81 18.99 -19.52
C VAL A 236 27.52 18.73 -18.76
N VAL A 237 27.14 19.64 -17.87
CA VAL A 237 25.92 19.57 -17.06
C VAL A 237 24.88 20.51 -17.64
N ASP A 238 23.72 19.95 -17.96
CA ASP A 238 22.55 20.65 -18.47
C ASP A 238 21.57 20.93 -17.34
N LEU A 239 21.28 22.21 -17.15
CA LEU A 239 20.47 22.75 -16.07
C LEU A 239 19.11 23.26 -16.55
N GLU A 240 18.68 22.93 -17.77
CA GLU A 240 17.45 23.49 -18.37
C GLU A 240 16.17 23.23 -17.55
N GLN A 241 16.08 22.07 -16.89
CA GLN A 241 14.89 21.64 -16.15
C GLN A 241 15.12 21.54 -14.64
N VAL A 242 16.11 22.27 -14.12
CA VAL A 242 16.38 22.28 -12.68
C VAL A 242 15.53 23.32 -11.96
N VAL A 243 15.01 22.93 -10.79
CA VAL A 243 14.42 23.86 -9.84
C VAL A 243 15.55 24.40 -8.96
N PHE A 244 15.76 25.70 -9.03
CA PHE A 244 16.87 26.39 -8.39
C PHE A 244 16.37 27.33 -7.30
N ASP A 245 16.83 27.11 -6.08
CA ASP A 245 16.68 28.02 -4.94
C ASP A 245 18.07 28.59 -4.57
N PRO A 246 18.30 29.90 -4.72
CA PRO A 246 19.54 30.58 -4.34
C PRO A 246 20.00 30.31 -2.91
N ALA A 247 19.09 30.03 -1.97
CA ALA A 247 19.40 29.77 -0.57
C ALA A 247 19.89 28.34 -0.31
N GLN A 248 19.61 27.38 -1.20
CA GLN A 248 19.83 25.94 -0.97
C GLN A 248 20.82 25.31 -1.95
N VAL A 249 22.05 25.85 -2.01
CA VAL A 249 23.08 25.46 -3.00
C VAL A 249 24.21 24.57 -2.43
N SER A 250 24.14 24.16 -1.17
CA SER A 250 25.24 23.45 -0.48
C SER A 250 25.59 22.10 -1.11
N GLN A 251 24.57 21.29 -1.44
CA GLN A 251 24.77 20.00 -2.10
C GLN A 251 25.35 20.17 -3.51
N TRP A 252 24.82 21.12 -4.28
CA TRP A 252 25.39 21.48 -5.58
C TRP A 252 26.88 21.85 -5.50
N ARG A 253 27.27 22.72 -4.55
CA ARG A 253 28.68 23.09 -4.35
C ARG A 253 29.56 21.91 -3.97
N THR A 254 29.02 20.97 -3.18
CA THR A 254 29.72 19.73 -2.81
C THR A 254 30.00 18.87 -4.04
N TYR A 255 29.02 18.73 -4.93
CA TYR A 255 29.20 18.07 -6.22
C TYR A 255 30.26 18.76 -7.08
N VAL A 256 30.19 20.08 -7.27
CA VAL A 256 31.14 20.84 -8.10
C VAL A 256 32.56 20.63 -7.59
N LYS A 257 32.79 20.77 -6.28
CA LYS A 257 34.11 20.54 -5.67
C LYS A 257 34.63 19.12 -5.91
N ALA A 258 33.80 18.11 -5.71
CA ALA A 258 34.16 16.71 -5.93
C ALA A 258 34.45 16.40 -7.41
N ALA A 259 33.69 17.00 -8.33
CA ALA A 259 33.89 16.87 -9.77
C ALA A 259 35.20 17.54 -10.22
N LEU A 260 35.45 18.79 -9.83
CA LEU A 260 36.65 19.54 -10.21
C LEU A 260 37.97 18.91 -9.70
N ALA A 261 37.90 18.16 -8.60
CA ALA A 261 39.05 17.42 -8.06
C ALA A 261 39.58 16.36 -9.03
N LYS A 262 38.72 15.77 -9.88
CA LYS A 262 39.08 14.64 -10.75
C LYS A 262 38.92 14.90 -12.25
N LEU A 263 38.05 15.83 -12.64
CA LEU A 263 37.77 16.08 -14.06
C LEU A 263 38.83 16.98 -14.70
N PRO A 264 39.15 16.77 -15.99
CA PRO A 264 39.91 17.73 -16.78
C PRO A 264 39.11 19.02 -17.05
N ALA A 265 37.79 18.93 -17.24
CA ALA A 265 36.90 20.08 -17.41
C ALA A 265 35.45 19.74 -17.05
N LEU A 266 34.76 20.68 -16.40
CA LEU A 266 33.34 20.69 -16.09
C LEU A 266 32.72 21.92 -16.76
N GLN A 267 31.73 21.72 -17.64
CA GLN A 267 31.06 22.81 -18.34
C GLN A 267 29.58 22.85 -17.97
N LEU A 268 29.00 24.03 -17.78
CA LEU A 268 27.59 24.20 -17.45
C LEU A 268 26.84 24.83 -18.63
N ILE A 269 25.71 24.26 -19.00
CA ILE A 269 24.76 24.83 -19.97
C ILE A 269 23.40 25.05 -19.31
N ASN A 270 22.65 25.99 -19.86
CA ASN A 270 21.29 26.33 -19.46
C ASN A 270 21.17 26.75 -17.99
N CYS A 271 22.18 27.47 -17.46
CA CYS A 271 22.15 27.94 -16.08
C CYS A 271 20.95 28.88 -15.86
N PRO A 272 20.09 28.63 -14.84
CA PRO A 272 18.90 29.44 -14.58
C PRO A 272 19.25 30.86 -14.06
N PRO A 273 18.26 31.78 -13.98
CA PRO A 273 18.48 33.13 -13.47
C PRO A 273 19.05 33.12 -12.04
N GLY A 274 19.99 34.01 -11.75
CA GLY A 274 20.64 34.10 -10.43
C GLY A 274 21.62 32.97 -10.10
N PHE A 275 21.79 32.01 -10.99
CA PHE A 275 22.62 30.82 -10.74
C PHE A 275 24.11 31.16 -10.61
N LEU A 276 24.61 32.09 -11.43
CA LEU A 276 26.02 32.48 -11.36
C LEU A 276 26.35 33.10 -10.00
N GLU A 277 25.43 33.91 -9.47
CA GLU A 277 25.55 34.68 -8.25
C GLU A 277 25.58 33.80 -7.01
N SER A 278 24.74 32.77 -6.97
CA SER A 278 24.57 31.97 -5.76
C SER A 278 25.20 30.58 -5.86
N ALA A 279 25.17 29.91 -7.02
CA ALA A 279 25.57 28.52 -7.15
C ALA A 279 27.03 28.32 -7.58
N VAL A 280 27.67 29.34 -8.17
CA VAL A 280 29.05 29.27 -8.67
C VAL A 280 29.99 30.02 -7.71
N GLN A 281 31.12 29.43 -7.32
CA GLN A 281 32.17 30.16 -6.60
C GLN A 281 33.10 30.85 -7.61
N LEU A 282 33.54 32.07 -7.31
CA LEU A 282 34.36 32.86 -8.23
C LEU A 282 35.71 32.16 -8.47
N GLU A 283 36.22 31.51 -7.43
CA GLU A 283 37.46 30.72 -7.40
C GLU A 283 37.33 29.42 -8.21
N ASP A 284 36.11 28.94 -8.48
CA ASP A 284 35.92 27.73 -9.29
C ASP A 284 36.00 28.03 -10.78
N LEU A 285 35.66 29.26 -11.23
CA LEU A 285 35.61 29.70 -12.63
C LEU A 285 36.99 29.73 -13.36
N HIS A 286 38.03 29.17 -12.73
CA HIS A 286 39.35 28.94 -13.31
C HIS A 286 39.38 27.70 -14.23
N ASP A 287 40.55 27.35 -14.79
CA ASP A 287 40.77 26.45 -15.94
C ASP A 287 39.81 25.26 -16.16
N LYS A 288 39.32 24.64 -15.08
CA LYS A 288 38.48 23.44 -15.13
C LYS A 288 36.97 23.71 -15.18
N LEU A 289 36.42 24.75 -14.56
CA LEU A 289 34.97 25.05 -14.62
C LEU A 289 34.69 26.09 -15.70
N LYS A 290 33.77 25.80 -16.61
CA LYS A 290 33.38 26.73 -17.69
C LYS A 290 31.87 26.90 -17.75
N ILE A 291 31.41 28.14 -17.89
CA ILE A 291 30.01 28.42 -18.20
C ILE A 291 29.89 28.55 -19.71
N ARG A 292 28.98 27.80 -20.31
CA ARG A 292 28.67 27.90 -21.74
C ARG A 292 27.48 28.80 -21.99
N THR A 293 26.38 28.54 -21.29
CA THR A 293 25.17 29.33 -21.44
C THR A 293 24.52 29.61 -20.08
N PHE A 294 24.01 30.82 -19.89
CA PHE A 294 23.32 31.23 -18.67
C PHE A 294 22.17 32.19 -18.97
N ALA A 295 21.19 32.21 -18.09
CA ALA A 295 20.02 33.06 -18.20
C ALA A 295 20.29 34.46 -17.62
N LEU A 296 20.02 35.50 -18.41
CA LEU A 296 20.13 36.90 -18.01
C LEU A 296 18.77 37.58 -18.11
N ALA A 297 18.42 38.38 -17.09
CA ALA A 297 17.18 39.13 -17.04
C ALA A 297 17.32 40.48 -17.77
N TYR A 298 16.29 40.82 -18.53
CA TYR A 298 16.18 42.03 -19.32
C TYR A 298 14.83 42.71 -19.06
N HIS A 299 14.84 44.03 -19.06
CA HIS A 299 13.65 44.88 -19.04
C HIS A 299 13.45 45.52 -20.42
N CYS A 300 12.22 45.49 -20.92
CA CYS A 300 11.84 46.22 -22.12
C CYS A 300 11.24 47.58 -21.74
N PRO A 301 11.91 48.72 -22.01
CA PRO A 301 11.39 50.03 -21.64
C PRO A 301 10.17 50.46 -22.46
N ARG A 302 9.90 49.80 -23.60
CA ARG A 302 8.75 50.11 -24.47
C ARG A 302 7.47 49.39 -24.05
N CYS A 303 7.61 48.13 -23.65
CA CYS A 303 6.48 47.24 -23.38
C CYS A 303 6.36 46.91 -21.88
N ASP A 304 7.23 47.51 -21.06
CA ASP A 304 7.33 47.36 -19.61
C ASP A 304 7.30 45.90 -19.12
N THR A 305 7.91 45.01 -19.92
CA THR A 305 7.90 43.58 -19.66
C THR A 305 9.30 43.13 -19.29
N TRP A 306 9.39 42.34 -18.22
CA TRP A 306 10.60 41.62 -17.86
C TRP A 306 10.66 40.30 -18.60
N MET A 307 11.84 39.96 -19.10
CA MET A 307 12.07 38.69 -19.77
C MET A 307 13.47 38.16 -19.51
N THR A 308 13.61 36.84 -19.62
CA THR A 308 14.88 36.15 -19.46
C THR A 308 15.35 35.68 -20.83
N GLN A 309 16.63 35.88 -21.13
CA GLN A 309 17.27 35.35 -22.33
C GLN A 309 18.49 34.50 -21.97
N LEU A 310 18.68 33.40 -22.71
CA LEU A 310 19.85 32.57 -22.59
C LEU A 310 21.00 33.20 -23.38
N VAL A 311 22.10 33.52 -22.70
CA VAL A 311 23.31 34.11 -23.26
C VAL A 311 24.34 33.01 -23.48
N ASP A 312 24.86 32.88 -24.70
CA ASP A 312 26.05 32.08 -24.98
C ASP A 312 27.32 32.88 -24.67
N VAL A 313 28.18 32.32 -23.82
CA VAL A 313 29.40 32.97 -23.34
C VAL A 313 30.43 33.13 -24.46
N ALA A 314 30.56 32.15 -25.37
CA ALA A 314 31.53 32.20 -26.45
C ALA A 314 31.14 33.25 -27.50
N GLU A 315 29.85 33.36 -27.82
CA GLU A 315 29.34 34.36 -28.77
C GLU A 315 29.43 35.80 -28.24
N ASN A 316 29.37 35.98 -26.92
CA ASN A 316 29.27 37.30 -26.29
C ASN A 316 30.47 37.69 -25.42
N LEU A 317 31.56 36.91 -25.45
CA LEU A 317 32.68 37.02 -24.51
C LEU A 317 33.24 38.45 -24.38
N GLU A 318 33.42 39.16 -25.49
CA GLU A 318 33.96 40.53 -25.49
C GLU A 318 33.13 41.51 -24.65
N GLN A 319 31.80 41.39 -24.73
CA GLN A 319 30.89 42.25 -23.97
C GLN A 319 30.87 41.80 -22.50
N LEU A 320 30.86 40.50 -22.25
CA LEU A 320 30.82 39.94 -20.89
C LEU A 320 32.08 40.26 -20.08
N VAL A 321 33.27 40.19 -20.68
CA VAL A 321 34.54 40.52 -20.02
C VAL A 321 34.65 42.01 -19.66
N ARG A 322 33.93 42.89 -20.37
CA ARG A 322 33.79 44.31 -19.99
C ARG A 322 32.79 44.52 -18.85
N GLY A 323 32.07 43.47 -18.44
CA GLY A 323 30.99 43.53 -17.47
C GLY A 323 29.70 44.11 -18.06
N THR A 324 29.56 44.08 -19.40
CA THR A 324 28.38 44.57 -20.11
C THR A 324 27.53 43.39 -20.57
N ALA A 325 26.21 43.52 -20.42
CA ALA A 325 25.26 42.53 -20.90
C ALA A 325 25.14 42.57 -22.43
N PRO A 326 24.91 41.42 -23.09
CA PRO A 326 24.68 41.36 -24.53
C PRO A 326 23.51 42.21 -25.00
N THR A 327 23.62 42.77 -26.20
CA THR A 327 22.50 43.50 -26.83
C THR A 327 21.41 42.53 -27.26
N ALA A 328 20.17 42.82 -26.86
CA ALA A 328 19.01 41.99 -27.17
C ALA A 328 17.79 42.83 -27.59
N ARG A 329 16.84 42.19 -28.30
CA ARG A 329 15.58 42.81 -28.75
C ARG A 329 14.37 42.11 -28.15
N CYS A 330 13.35 42.91 -27.81
CA CYS A 330 12.08 42.40 -27.29
C CYS A 330 11.34 41.61 -28.38
N PRO A 331 10.88 40.37 -28.14
CA PRO A 331 10.16 39.57 -29.13
C PRO A 331 8.81 40.18 -29.49
N ALA A 332 8.14 40.86 -28.54
CA ALA A 332 6.84 41.47 -28.76
C ALA A 332 6.89 42.77 -29.57
N CYS A 333 7.86 43.65 -29.29
CA CYS A 333 7.87 45.01 -29.84
C CYS A 333 9.20 45.47 -30.46
N GLN A 334 10.19 44.57 -30.57
CA GLN A 334 11.48 44.75 -31.26
C GLN A 334 12.38 45.88 -30.72
N ALA A 335 11.98 46.54 -29.64
CA ALA A 335 12.77 47.53 -28.93
C ALA A 335 14.03 46.90 -28.32
N LEU A 336 15.09 47.70 -28.17
CA LEU A 336 16.30 47.28 -27.47
C LEU A 336 15.99 47.04 -26.00
N LEU A 337 16.46 45.91 -25.50
CA LEU A 337 16.30 45.51 -24.11
C LEU A 337 17.42 46.10 -23.26
N VAL A 338 17.10 46.43 -22.01
CA VAL A 338 18.04 46.92 -21.01
C VAL A 338 18.23 45.83 -19.97
N ALA A 339 19.47 45.36 -19.80
CA ALA A 339 19.84 44.52 -18.66
C ALA A 339 20.41 45.39 -17.55
N ALA A 340 20.04 45.08 -16.30
CA ALA A 340 20.53 45.76 -15.11
C ALA A 340 21.21 44.73 -14.19
N PRO A 341 22.42 44.25 -14.54
CA PRO A 341 23.11 43.27 -13.72
C PRO A 341 23.52 43.85 -12.37
N SER A 342 23.44 43.04 -11.31
CA SER A 342 23.94 43.43 -9.99
C SER A 342 25.47 43.60 -9.99
N PRO A 343 26.07 44.34 -9.04
CA PRO A 343 27.52 44.46 -8.95
C PRO A 343 28.24 43.10 -8.86
N ASP A 344 27.66 42.14 -8.14
CA ASP A 344 28.18 40.78 -8.01
C ASP A 344 28.07 40.01 -9.34
N GLN A 345 26.97 40.18 -10.07
CA GLN A 345 26.81 39.58 -11.39
C GLN A 345 27.86 40.15 -12.36
N VAL A 346 28.07 41.47 -12.37
CA VAL A 346 29.11 42.12 -13.19
C VAL A 346 30.51 41.55 -12.87
N LYS A 347 30.84 41.37 -11.59
CA LYS A 347 32.13 40.76 -11.18
C LYS A 347 32.32 39.37 -11.78
N ARG A 348 31.26 38.56 -11.80
CA ARG A 348 31.27 37.20 -12.34
C ARG A 348 31.33 37.18 -13.86
N LEU A 349 30.64 38.10 -14.54
CA LEU A 349 30.72 38.23 -16.00
C LEU A 349 32.16 38.54 -16.45
N ARG A 350 32.86 39.40 -15.71
CA ARG A 350 34.27 39.73 -15.97
C ARG A 350 35.24 38.57 -15.74
N SER A 351 34.88 37.62 -14.88
CA SER A 351 35.69 36.45 -14.57
C SER A 351 35.35 35.23 -15.42
N LEU A 352 34.43 35.33 -16.39
CA LEU A 352 34.10 34.21 -17.27
C LEU A 352 35.31 33.87 -18.16
N PRO A 353 35.81 32.63 -18.13
CA PRO A 353 36.98 32.25 -18.91
C PRO A 353 36.65 32.22 -20.40
N ALA A 354 37.61 32.61 -21.22
CA ALA A 354 37.53 32.38 -22.66
C ALA A 354 37.42 30.87 -22.93
N ARG A 355 36.44 30.49 -23.75
CA ARG A 355 36.28 29.09 -24.17
C ARG A 355 36.91 28.89 -25.54
N VAL A 356 37.78 27.90 -25.66
CA VAL A 356 38.24 27.39 -26.95
C VAL A 356 37.10 26.57 -27.58
N PRO A 357 36.66 26.87 -28.82
CA PRO A 357 35.66 26.08 -29.52
C PRO A 357 36.13 24.62 -29.67
N ASP A 358 35.27 23.67 -29.30
CA ASP A 358 35.52 22.24 -29.47
C ASP A 358 34.38 21.67 -30.32
N VAL A 359 34.65 21.56 -31.64
CA VAL A 359 33.68 21.10 -32.64
C VAL A 359 33.21 19.67 -32.36
N ALA A 360 34.08 18.82 -31.80
CA ALA A 360 33.72 17.44 -31.49
C ALA A 360 32.77 17.37 -30.28
N LEU A 361 33.05 18.14 -29.23
CA LEU A 361 32.16 18.29 -28.08
C LEU A 361 30.82 18.91 -28.50
N ASP A 362 30.84 19.92 -29.35
CA ASP A 362 29.62 20.61 -29.80
C ASP A 362 28.71 19.68 -30.62
N ALA A 363 29.29 18.87 -31.54
CA ALA A 363 28.56 17.84 -32.27
C ALA A 363 28.01 16.74 -31.34
N PHE A 364 28.77 16.33 -30.33
CA PHE A 364 28.32 15.38 -29.32
C PHE A 364 27.12 15.92 -28.53
N LEU A 365 27.17 17.17 -28.08
CA LEU A 365 26.10 17.78 -27.30
C LEU A 365 24.83 17.99 -28.11
N ALA A 366 24.94 18.39 -29.39
CA ALA A 366 23.78 18.51 -30.27
C ALA A 366 23.03 17.18 -30.36
N LYS A 367 23.76 16.07 -30.51
CA LYS A 367 23.18 14.72 -30.52
C LYS A 367 22.60 14.33 -29.16
N ALA A 368 23.37 14.48 -28.08
CA ALA A 368 22.96 14.07 -26.73
C ALA A 368 21.73 14.85 -26.24
N ARG A 369 21.61 16.14 -26.57
CA ARG A 369 20.44 16.97 -26.22
C ARG A 369 19.16 16.52 -26.93
N SER A 370 19.27 16.07 -28.17
CA SER A 370 18.13 15.56 -28.94
C SER A 370 17.69 14.13 -28.57
N GLU A 371 18.49 13.42 -27.76
CA GLU A 371 18.22 12.03 -27.38
C GLU A 371 17.09 11.98 -26.33
N PRO A 372 16.06 11.14 -26.53
CA PRO A 372 14.98 10.98 -25.57
C PRO A 372 15.51 10.34 -24.27
N VAL A 373 14.92 10.72 -23.14
CA VAL A 373 15.45 10.42 -21.79
C VAL A 373 15.60 8.91 -21.55
N GLU A 374 14.75 8.09 -22.14
CA GLU A 374 14.74 6.63 -21.99
C GLU A 374 15.98 5.96 -22.61
N LYS A 375 16.71 6.66 -23.48
CA LYS A 375 17.97 6.19 -24.07
C LYS A 375 19.21 6.64 -23.29
N LEU A 376 19.03 7.50 -22.29
CA LEU A 376 20.09 7.96 -21.40
C LEU A 376 20.22 6.99 -20.22
N GLU A 377 21.43 6.91 -19.67
CA GLU A 377 21.73 6.10 -18.49
C GLU A 377 21.25 6.85 -17.23
N ASP A 378 20.41 6.24 -16.40
CA ASP A 378 20.01 6.84 -15.12
C ASP A 378 21.15 6.71 -14.10
N CYS A 379 21.64 7.84 -13.59
CA CYS A 379 22.75 7.88 -12.64
C CYS A 379 22.37 7.45 -11.22
N LEU A 380 21.08 7.46 -10.89
CA LEU A 380 20.58 7.26 -9.53
C LEU A 380 20.14 5.81 -9.27
N VAL A 381 20.02 5.00 -10.32
CA VAL A 381 19.74 3.58 -10.23
C VAL A 381 21.05 2.81 -10.21
N ALA A 382 21.20 1.87 -9.26
CA ALA A 382 22.36 0.98 -9.22
C ALA A 382 22.37 0.10 -10.48
N GLY A 383 23.14 0.49 -11.49
CA GLY A 383 23.30 -0.30 -12.70
C GLY A 383 24.01 -1.62 -12.41
N PRO A 384 23.68 -2.72 -13.12
CA PRO A 384 24.49 -3.92 -13.07
C PRO A 384 25.93 -3.57 -13.50
N VAL A 385 26.91 -4.05 -12.74
CA VAL A 385 28.35 -3.83 -13.00
C VAL A 385 28.66 -4.25 -14.45
N LYS A 386 28.83 -3.27 -15.34
CA LYS A 386 29.28 -3.52 -16.71
C LYS A 386 30.70 -4.05 -16.65
N ARG A 387 30.88 -5.37 -16.83
CA ARG A 387 32.19 -5.94 -17.17
C ARG A 387 32.61 -5.40 -18.55
N PRO A 388 33.88 -5.00 -18.73
CA PRO A 388 34.35 -4.47 -20.01
C PRO A 388 34.21 -5.54 -21.09
N THR A 389 33.38 -5.26 -22.09
CA THR A 389 33.23 -6.09 -23.30
C THR A 389 34.12 -5.51 -24.39
N ALA A 390 34.94 -6.38 -24.99
CA ALA A 390 35.82 -6.05 -26.10
C ALA A 390 35.05 -5.50 -27.32
N PRO A 391 35.67 -4.68 -28.18
CA PRO A 391 34.98 -4.01 -29.28
C PRO A 391 34.68 -5.00 -30.40
N ALA A 392 33.38 -5.28 -30.63
CA ALA A 392 32.93 -6.00 -31.80
C ALA A 392 32.64 -5.02 -32.95
N GLY A 393 33.42 -5.19 -34.02
CA GLY A 393 33.11 -5.00 -35.44
C GLY A 393 32.07 -3.95 -35.87
N SER A 394 32.58 -2.94 -36.56
CA SER A 394 31.85 -2.01 -37.41
C SER A 394 31.05 -2.72 -38.52
N GLY A 395 29.74 -2.47 -38.58
CA GLY A 395 28.91 -2.69 -39.76
C GLY A 395 28.05 -1.47 -40.01
N ARG A 396 28.41 -0.68 -41.03
CA ARG A 396 27.71 0.53 -41.48
C ARG A 396 26.87 0.19 -42.72
N ALA A 397 25.70 0.86 -42.80
CA ALA A 397 24.90 1.16 -44.01
C ALA A 397 24.03 -0.02 -44.52
N MET A 398 22.83 0.11 -45.10
CA MET A 398 22.01 1.21 -45.65
C MET A 398 20.62 0.58 -45.99
N TYR A 399 19.43 1.16 -45.78
CA TYR A 399 18.59 2.02 -46.66
C TYR A 399 17.22 2.11 -45.93
N VAL A 400 16.59 3.25 -45.60
CA VAL A 400 15.95 4.35 -46.36
C VAL A 400 14.60 3.99 -47.05
N ALA A 401 13.57 4.79 -46.68
CA ALA A 401 12.26 5.07 -47.30
C ALA A 401 11.19 3.96 -47.20
N ILE A 402 9.93 4.22 -46.80
CA ILE A 402 8.89 5.15 -47.30
C ILE A 402 7.95 5.46 -46.10
N GLY A 403 7.31 6.61 -45.83
CA GLY A 403 6.88 7.75 -46.64
C GLY A 403 5.37 7.97 -46.46
N LEU A 404 5.01 8.93 -45.59
CA LEU A 404 3.84 9.83 -45.59
C LEU A 404 2.42 9.32 -45.95
N THR A 405 1.48 9.46 -45.01
CA THR A 405 0.17 10.15 -45.22
C THR A 405 -0.44 10.51 -43.86
N GLY A 406 -0.57 11.80 -43.56
CA GLY A 406 -1.12 12.29 -42.29
C GLY A 406 -1.27 13.80 -42.27
N LEU A 407 -2.04 14.33 -43.24
CA LEU A 407 -2.50 15.71 -43.24
C LEU A 407 -3.91 15.73 -43.80
N ILE A 408 -4.84 16.17 -42.95
CA ILE A 408 -6.24 16.62 -43.13
C ILE A 408 -7.05 16.00 -41.99
N ILE A 409 -7.13 16.71 -40.87
CA ILE A 409 -8.27 16.93 -39.95
C ILE A 409 -7.70 17.81 -38.81
N VAL A 410 -7.33 19.05 -39.13
CA VAL A 410 -7.04 20.11 -38.14
C VAL A 410 -7.86 21.38 -38.46
N GLY A 411 -8.71 21.34 -39.50
CA GLY A 411 -9.45 22.50 -39.99
C GLY A 411 -10.83 22.75 -39.37
N LEU A 412 -11.32 21.94 -38.42
CA LEU A 412 -12.72 22.03 -37.98
C LEU A 412 -12.97 22.17 -36.46
N VAL A 413 -11.93 22.19 -35.61
CA VAL A 413 -12.14 22.32 -34.15
C VAL A 413 -11.88 23.74 -33.63
N VAL A 414 -11.26 24.62 -34.43
CA VAL A 414 -10.92 26.00 -34.00
C VAL A 414 -12.08 26.99 -34.15
N VAL A 415 -13.18 26.63 -34.83
CA VAL A 415 -14.32 27.55 -35.08
C VAL A 415 -15.48 27.34 -34.09
N ALA A 416 -15.54 26.20 -33.38
CA ALA A 416 -16.64 25.90 -32.43
C ALA A 416 -16.39 26.42 -31.00
N TRP A 417 -15.16 26.78 -30.65
CA TRP A 417 -14.82 27.18 -29.27
C TRP A 417 -14.91 28.69 -29.02
N SER A 418 -15.04 29.51 -30.07
CA SER A 418 -15.11 30.98 -29.96
C SER A 418 -16.54 31.54 -29.85
N LEU A 419 -17.57 30.70 -29.66
CA LEU A 419 -18.98 31.13 -29.57
C LEU A 419 -19.75 30.64 -28.32
N TRP A 420 -19.05 30.15 -27.29
CA TRP A 420 -19.71 29.71 -26.05
C TRP A 420 -19.18 30.37 -24.76
N LYS A 421 -18.42 31.45 -24.89
CA LYS A 421 -17.87 32.21 -23.76
C LYS A 421 -18.40 33.65 -23.67
N GLU A 422 -19.68 33.86 -24.00
CA GLU A 422 -20.42 35.09 -23.73
C GLU A 422 -21.90 34.76 -23.43
N ARG A 423 -22.23 34.71 -22.12
CA ARG A 423 -23.55 34.61 -21.43
C ARG A 423 -23.29 33.73 -20.20
N THR A 424 -23.04 34.22 -19.00
CA THR A 424 -23.85 35.18 -18.23
C THR A 424 -23.01 35.76 -17.09
N ALA A 425 -22.92 37.08 -17.04
CA ALA A 425 -22.55 37.83 -15.85
C ALA A 425 -23.85 38.33 -15.18
N THR A 426 -24.00 38.13 -13.88
CA THR A 426 -24.92 38.89 -13.04
C THR A 426 -24.26 39.24 -11.71
N ALA A 427 -24.42 40.49 -11.33
CA ALA A 427 -23.78 41.24 -10.24
C ALA A 427 -24.19 40.79 -8.82
N PRO A 428 -23.46 41.22 -7.76
CA PRO A 428 -23.73 40.81 -6.39
C PRO A 428 -24.83 41.66 -5.74
N VAL A 429 -25.69 41.02 -4.93
CA VAL A 429 -26.61 41.70 -4.02
C VAL A 429 -26.08 41.55 -2.60
N VAL A 430 -25.76 42.69 -2.00
CA VAL A 430 -25.43 42.83 -0.58
C VAL A 430 -26.73 42.74 0.22
N ALA A 431 -26.80 41.81 1.18
CA ALA A 431 -27.82 41.82 2.23
C ALA A 431 -27.13 41.61 3.58
N THR A 432 -27.12 42.68 4.37
CA THR A 432 -26.66 42.75 5.74
C THR A 432 -27.70 42.09 6.66
N GLN A 433 -27.31 41.10 7.47
CA GLN A 433 -28.07 40.72 8.67
C GLN A 433 -27.13 40.49 9.86
N THR A 434 -27.51 41.14 10.95
CA THR A 434 -26.88 41.24 12.27
C THR A 434 -26.91 39.90 13.04
N PRO A 435 -26.00 39.68 14.01
CA PRO A 435 -25.95 38.44 14.76
C PRO A 435 -27.00 38.43 15.87
N VAL A 436 -27.83 37.39 15.90
CA VAL A 436 -28.72 37.08 17.05
C VAL A 436 -28.00 36.08 17.94
N VAL A 437 -27.65 36.52 19.15
CA VAL A 437 -27.14 35.67 20.22
C VAL A 437 -28.30 34.84 20.79
N THR A 438 -28.21 33.52 20.69
CA THR A 438 -29.07 32.57 21.43
C THR A 438 -28.24 31.97 22.58
N PRO A 439 -28.83 31.74 23.77
CA PRO A 439 -28.10 31.24 24.93
C PRO A 439 -27.70 29.76 24.74
N PRO A 440 -26.66 29.28 25.44
CA PRO A 440 -26.14 27.94 25.25
C PRO A 440 -27.17 26.92 25.72
N VAL A 441 -27.76 26.19 24.76
CA VAL A 441 -28.40 24.92 25.04
C VAL A 441 -27.27 23.90 25.12
N THR A 442 -26.99 23.41 26.32
CA THR A 442 -26.13 22.24 26.51
C THR A 442 -26.72 21.10 25.68
N PRO A 443 -26.02 20.58 24.66
CA PRO A 443 -26.53 19.42 23.95
C PRO A 443 -26.63 18.26 24.96
N PRO A 444 -27.74 17.49 24.95
CA PRO A 444 -27.77 16.24 25.70
C PRO A 444 -26.57 15.39 25.26
N PRO A 445 -25.96 14.59 26.16
CA PRO A 445 -24.74 13.85 25.84
C PRO A 445 -25.01 13.00 24.59
N ALA A 446 -24.33 13.33 23.50
CA ALA A 446 -24.25 12.45 22.35
C ALA A 446 -23.54 11.19 22.86
N PHE A 447 -24.28 10.10 23.01
CA PHE A 447 -23.75 8.84 23.49
C PHE A 447 -22.69 8.37 22.49
N GLN A 448 -21.42 8.54 22.83
CA GLN A 448 -20.30 8.28 21.94
C GLN A 448 -19.88 6.83 22.09
N ARG A 449 -19.92 6.06 20.99
CA ARG A 449 -19.34 4.72 20.92
C ARG A 449 -17.87 4.78 21.33
N PRO A 450 -17.35 3.82 22.12
CA PRO A 450 -15.93 3.79 22.45
C PRO A 450 -15.05 3.65 21.20
N ASP A 451 -13.93 4.37 21.16
CA ASP A 451 -13.02 4.42 20.00
C ASP A 451 -12.36 3.07 19.67
N TRP A 452 -12.47 2.06 20.54
CA TRP A 452 -11.97 0.71 20.31
C TRP A 452 -12.91 -0.18 19.49
N LEU A 453 -14.12 0.30 19.20
CA LEU A 453 -15.06 -0.32 18.26
C LEU A 453 -14.66 0.03 16.83
N VAL A 454 -14.30 -0.99 16.06
CA VAL A 454 -13.77 -0.88 14.69
C VAL A 454 -14.69 -1.57 13.67
N SER A 455 -15.60 -2.42 14.16
CA SER A 455 -16.63 -3.10 13.37
C SER A 455 -17.86 -3.33 14.24
N ASP A 456 -19.03 -3.08 13.68
CA ASP A 456 -20.34 -3.34 14.30
C ASP A 456 -21.15 -4.44 13.63
N VAL A 457 -20.50 -5.22 12.74
CA VAL A 457 -21.11 -6.38 12.10
C VAL A 457 -21.64 -7.34 13.17
N PRO A 458 -22.97 -7.58 13.24
CA PRO A 458 -23.56 -8.48 14.23
C PRO A 458 -23.03 -9.91 14.09
N SER A 459 -23.01 -10.64 15.21
CA SER A 459 -22.53 -12.03 15.28
C SER A 459 -21.08 -12.25 14.84
N SER A 460 -20.26 -11.19 14.79
CA SER A 460 -18.87 -11.24 14.36
C SER A 460 -17.89 -11.12 15.54
N ALA A 461 -16.61 -11.31 15.23
CA ALA A 461 -15.52 -10.98 16.13
C ALA A 461 -14.27 -10.64 15.30
N TYR A 462 -13.36 -9.88 15.91
CA TYR A 462 -12.08 -9.54 15.30
C TYR A 462 -11.00 -9.37 16.37
N CYS A 463 -9.74 -9.60 16.01
CA CYS A 463 -8.59 -9.23 16.83
C CYS A 463 -7.68 -8.27 16.07
N GLN A 464 -7.11 -7.30 16.77
CA GLN A 464 -6.16 -6.32 16.25
C GLN A 464 -4.87 -6.38 17.05
N ASP A 465 -3.74 -6.55 16.35
CA ASP A 465 -2.42 -6.41 16.94
C ASP A 465 -2.15 -4.93 17.22
N LEU A 466 -1.95 -4.60 18.50
CA LEU A 466 -1.46 -3.29 18.95
C LEU A 466 0.00 -3.43 19.39
N ILE A 467 0.70 -2.30 19.54
CA ILE A 467 2.15 -2.26 19.84
C ILE A 467 2.57 -3.19 20.99
N ASN A 468 1.74 -3.31 22.04
CA ASN A 468 2.08 -4.05 23.26
C ASN A 468 1.06 -5.11 23.67
N ARG A 469 0.03 -5.37 22.86
CA ARG A 469 -1.05 -6.31 23.19
C ARG A 469 -1.84 -6.71 21.95
N LEU A 470 -2.54 -7.83 22.01
CA LEU A 470 -3.62 -8.17 21.09
C LEU A 470 -4.95 -7.72 21.70
N MET A 471 -5.74 -6.95 20.97
CA MET A 471 -7.10 -6.57 21.37
C MET A 471 -8.11 -7.41 20.57
N CYS A 472 -8.91 -8.23 21.25
CA CYS A 472 -9.96 -9.03 20.63
C CYS A 472 -11.34 -8.50 21.03
N VAL A 473 -12.19 -8.25 20.04
CA VAL A 473 -13.55 -7.73 20.22
C VAL A 473 -14.54 -8.72 19.64
N GLY A 474 -15.56 -9.06 20.42
CA GLY A 474 -16.70 -9.85 19.98
C GLY A 474 -17.96 -9.00 19.94
N VAL A 475 -18.78 -9.21 18.90
CA VAL A 475 -20.04 -8.52 18.67
C VAL A 475 -21.16 -9.55 18.70
N SER A 476 -22.16 -9.33 19.56
CA SER A 476 -23.32 -10.22 19.64
C SER A 476 -24.17 -10.17 18.38
N SER A 477 -25.07 -11.12 18.19
CA SER A 477 -26.25 -10.83 17.37
C SER A 477 -27.14 -9.83 18.10
N TYR A 478 -28.15 -9.30 17.41
CA TYR A 478 -29.25 -8.67 18.12
C TYR A 478 -29.94 -9.71 19.00
N ARG A 479 -30.08 -9.42 20.30
CA ARG A 479 -30.72 -10.31 21.27
C ARG A 479 -31.85 -9.62 22.02
N PRO A 480 -32.86 -10.37 22.48
CA PRO A 480 -33.93 -9.81 23.31
C PRO A 480 -33.42 -9.32 24.67
N THR A 481 -32.35 -9.91 25.20
CA THR A 481 -31.79 -9.55 26.50
C THR A 481 -30.32 -9.20 26.42
N ARG A 482 -29.90 -8.23 27.23
CA ARG A 482 -28.50 -7.82 27.33
C ARG A 482 -27.60 -8.97 27.80
N ASP A 483 -28.08 -9.83 28.70
CA ASP A 483 -27.27 -10.91 29.25
C ASP A 483 -26.96 -11.99 28.20
N GLU A 484 -27.92 -12.32 27.33
CA GLU A 484 -27.69 -13.19 26.17
C GLU A 484 -26.67 -12.57 25.21
N ALA A 485 -26.83 -11.29 24.88
CA ALA A 485 -25.90 -10.59 24.00
C ALA A 485 -24.49 -10.50 24.58
N VAL A 486 -24.37 -10.22 25.90
CA VAL A 486 -23.08 -10.24 26.60
C VAL A 486 -22.45 -11.63 26.51
N SER A 487 -23.20 -12.70 26.77
CA SER A 487 -22.69 -14.07 26.68
C SER A 487 -22.14 -14.38 25.28
N GLU A 488 -22.91 -14.06 24.24
CA GLU A 488 -22.50 -14.29 22.85
C GLU A 488 -21.27 -13.46 22.47
N ALA A 489 -21.22 -12.18 22.85
CA ALA A 489 -20.08 -11.32 22.57
C ALA A 489 -18.80 -11.78 23.28
N ASN A 490 -18.89 -12.28 24.53
CA ASN A 490 -17.74 -12.87 25.22
C ASN A 490 -17.22 -14.11 24.48
N GLU A 491 -18.12 -15.03 24.12
CA GLU A 491 -17.77 -16.26 23.42
C GLU A 491 -17.15 -15.96 22.04
N ALA A 492 -17.70 -14.98 21.32
CA ALA A 492 -17.16 -14.55 20.03
C ALA A 492 -15.75 -13.95 20.16
N ALA A 493 -15.53 -13.08 21.15
CA ALA A 493 -14.22 -12.44 21.36
C ALA A 493 -13.13 -13.46 21.73
N LEU A 494 -13.44 -14.38 22.65
CA LEU A 494 -12.49 -15.40 23.10
C LEU A 494 -12.28 -16.51 22.06
N GLU A 495 -13.27 -16.81 21.23
CA GLU A 495 -13.09 -17.72 20.10
C GLU A 495 -12.19 -17.10 19.02
N GLU A 496 -12.33 -15.80 18.74
CA GLU A 496 -11.41 -15.11 17.82
C GLU A 496 -9.99 -15.00 18.39
N LEU A 497 -9.84 -14.92 19.72
CA LEU A 497 -8.52 -15.08 20.36
C LEU A 497 -7.90 -16.45 20.02
N VAL A 498 -8.67 -17.54 20.00
CA VAL A 498 -8.15 -18.86 19.57
C VAL A 498 -7.72 -18.81 18.11
N SER A 499 -8.54 -18.22 17.24
CA SER A 499 -8.21 -18.01 15.82
C SER A 499 -6.86 -17.27 15.67
N ALA A 500 -6.68 -16.16 16.39
CA ALA A 500 -5.45 -15.38 16.39
C ALA A 500 -4.23 -16.13 16.94
N VAL A 501 -4.40 -16.96 17.98
CA VAL A 501 -3.34 -17.85 18.48
C VAL A 501 -2.92 -18.85 17.39
N GLY A 502 -3.89 -19.46 16.70
CA GLY A 502 -3.64 -20.42 15.63
C GLY A 502 -2.80 -19.83 14.49
N LEU A 503 -3.10 -18.59 14.10
CA LEU A 503 -2.35 -17.85 13.08
C LEU A 503 -0.90 -17.54 13.49
N LYS A 504 -0.61 -17.45 14.78
CA LYS A 504 0.74 -17.16 15.32
C LYS A 504 1.57 -18.44 15.57
N ILE A 505 1.01 -19.63 15.39
CA ILE A 505 1.75 -20.90 15.46
C ILE A 505 2.55 -21.09 14.16
N SER A 506 3.87 -21.09 14.25
CA SER A 506 4.79 -21.18 13.10
C SER A 506 5.07 -22.62 12.65
N ASP A 507 4.67 -23.62 13.42
CA ASP A 507 4.83 -25.04 13.08
C ASP A 507 4.19 -25.35 11.71
N ALA A 508 4.98 -25.95 10.81
CA ALA A 508 4.56 -26.17 9.43
C ALA A 508 3.37 -27.14 9.37
N ARG A 509 3.42 -28.22 10.16
CA ARG A 509 2.36 -29.20 10.21
C ARG A 509 1.07 -28.61 10.78
N PHE A 510 1.16 -27.80 11.82
CA PHE A 510 -0.03 -27.09 12.33
C PHE A 510 -0.71 -26.29 11.23
N ARG A 511 0.06 -25.55 10.43
CA ARG A 511 -0.46 -24.71 9.33
C ARG A 511 -1.03 -25.52 8.16
N GLU A 512 -0.43 -26.66 7.84
CA GLU A 512 -0.79 -27.46 6.67
C GLU A 512 -1.88 -28.51 6.94
N GLU A 513 -1.98 -29.03 8.18
CA GLU A 513 -2.89 -30.14 8.50
C GLU A 513 -3.97 -29.73 9.53
N ILE A 514 -3.56 -29.12 10.65
CA ILE A 514 -4.46 -28.84 11.78
C ILE A 514 -5.34 -27.62 11.51
N MET A 515 -4.76 -26.54 10.97
CA MET A 515 -5.49 -25.31 10.70
C MET A 515 -6.60 -25.47 9.64
N PRO A 516 -6.38 -26.15 8.50
CA PRO A 516 -7.44 -26.42 7.53
C PRO A 516 -8.60 -27.24 8.11
N ALA A 517 -8.30 -28.19 9.01
CA ALA A 517 -9.31 -29.09 9.60
C ALA A 517 -10.44 -28.36 10.34
N TYR A 518 -10.20 -27.17 10.90
CA TYR A 518 -11.24 -26.37 11.56
C TYR A 518 -11.62 -25.08 10.83
N SER A 519 -10.67 -24.45 10.11
CA SER A 519 -10.87 -23.11 9.55
C SER A 519 -11.93 -23.10 8.43
N GLU A 520 -11.98 -24.15 7.59
CA GLU A 520 -12.99 -24.28 6.54
C GLU A 520 -14.39 -24.49 7.11
N VAL A 521 -14.52 -25.36 8.11
CA VAL A 521 -15.79 -25.63 8.79
C VAL A 521 -16.31 -24.38 9.50
N ARG A 522 -15.41 -23.67 10.20
CA ARG A 522 -15.70 -22.38 10.83
C ARG A 522 -16.18 -21.36 9.81
N ALA A 523 -15.42 -21.14 8.73
CA ALA A 523 -15.76 -20.16 7.70
C ALA A 523 -17.13 -20.46 7.07
N LYS A 524 -17.43 -21.74 6.80
CA LYS A 524 -18.72 -22.17 6.26
C LYS A 524 -19.88 -21.90 7.24
N ALA A 525 -19.70 -22.19 8.52
CA ALA A 525 -20.73 -21.94 9.54
C ALA A 525 -21.02 -20.45 9.72
N LEU A 526 -19.98 -19.61 9.79
CA LEU A 526 -20.12 -18.16 9.89
C LEU A 526 -20.77 -17.56 8.63
N ALA A 527 -20.38 -18.02 7.43
CA ALA A 527 -20.99 -17.58 6.19
C ALA A 527 -22.48 -17.96 6.10
N ALA A 528 -22.85 -19.15 6.60
CA ALA A 528 -24.25 -19.57 6.66
C ALA A 528 -25.08 -18.68 7.61
N LEU A 529 -24.52 -18.30 8.77
CA LEU A 529 -25.17 -17.37 9.70
C LEU A 529 -25.35 -15.99 9.07
N GLN A 530 -24.30 -15.44 8.44
CA GLN A 530 -24.36 -14.15 7.74
C GLN A 530 -25.38 -14.16 6.60
N ALA A 531 -25.43 -15.23 5.80
CA ALA A 531 -26.41 -15.36 4.72
C ALA A 531 -27.86 -15.42 5.23
N ALA A 532 -28.07 -16.02 6.42
CA ALA A 532 -29.39 -16.10 7.05
C ALA A 532 -29.81 -14.82 7.79
N ASP A 533 -28.90 -13.85 8.02
CA ASP A 533 -29.16 -12.63 8.79
C ASP A 533 -30.20 -11.70 8.14
N LEU A 534 -30.47 -11.87 6.84
CA LEU A 534 -31.51 -11.15 6.10
C LEU A 534 -32.91 -11.36 6.72
N ASP A 535 -33.17 -12.56 7.23
CA ASP A 535 -34.39 -12.91 7.97
C ASP A 535 -34.05 -13.66 9.27
N ARG A 536 -33.80 -12.88 10.32
CA ARG A 536 -33.49 -13.38 11.66
C ARG A 536 -34.62 -14.15 12.33
N THR A 537 -35.83 -14.09 11.78
CA THR A 537 -36.98 -14.86 12.30
C THR A 537 -37.09 -16.25 11.68
N SER A 538 -36.30 -16.51 10.63
CA SER A 538 -36.34 -17.77 9.92
C SER A 538 -35.77 -18.94 10.75
N ALA A 539 -36.29 -20.14 10.50
CA ALA A 539 -35.72 -21.37 11.03
C ALA A 539 -34.25 -21.58 10.57
N ALA A 540 -33.89 -21.04 9.39
CA ALA A 540 -32.53 -21.10 8.86
C ALA A 540 -31.56 -20.26 9.70
N TYR A 541 -31.95 -19.04 10.09
CA TYR A 541 -31.15 -18.21 11.00
C TYR A 541 -31.01 -18.87 12.37
N ALA A 542 -32.12 -19.35 12.96
CA ALA A 542 -32.08 -20.03 14.24
C ALA A 542 -31.13 -21.25 14.23
N ALA A 543 -31.17 -22.05 13.17
CA ALA A 543 -30.27 -23.20 13.01
C ALA A 543 -28.80 -22.78 12.84
N ALA A 544 -28.51 -21.77 12.02
CA ALA A 544 -27.15 -21.29 11.83
C ALA A 544 -26.57 -20.65 13.10
N ALA A 545 -27.38 -19.87 13.81
CA ALA A 545 -27.00 -19.24 15.07
C ALA A 545 -26.71 -20.27 16.17
N ASP A 546 -27.52 -21.34 16.25
CA ASP A 546 -27.31 -22.44 17.19
C ASP A 546 -26.00 -23.20 16.91
N VAL A 547 -25.69 -23.48 15.64
CA VAL A 547 -24.42 -24.12 15.25
C VAL A 547 -23.22 -23.26 15.64
N VAL A 548 -23.23 -21.97 15.30
CA VAL A 548 -22.14 -21.03 15.62
C VAL A 548 -21.99 -20.85 17.13
N GLY A 549 -23.10 -20.64 17.86
CA GLY A 549 -23.10 -20.46 19.31
C GLY A 549 -22.54 -21.68 20.04
N LYS A 550 -23.02 -22.89 19.71
CA LYS A 550 -22.51 -24.14 20.30
C LYS A 550 -21.03 -24.36 20.00
N ALA A 551 -20.58 -24.07 18.78
CA ALA A 551 -19.18 -24.21 18.42
C ALA A 551 -18.29 -23.22 19.19
N ARG A 552 -18.62 -21.92 19.18
CA ARG A 552 -17.88 -20.89 19.93
C ARG A 552 -17.78 -21.22 21.41
N LYS A 553 -18.91 -21.56 22.03
CA LYS A 553 -18.96 -21.95 23.44
C LYS A 553 -17.99 -23.10 23.76
N ARG A 554 -18.00 -24.18 22.97
CA ARG A 554 -17.07 -25.31 23.16
C ARG A 554 -15.61 -24.89 23.00
N VAL A 555 -15.29 -24.08 22.00
CA VAL A 555 -13.92 -23.58 21.79
C VAL A 555 -13.45 -22.77 23.00
N VAL A 556 -14.32 -21.90 23.53
CA VAL A 556 -14.03 -21.04 24.68
C VAL A 556 -13.86 -21.86 25.95
N GLU A 557 -14.74 -22.84 26.21
CA GLU A 557 -14.61 -23.76 27.34
C GLU A 557 -13.28 -24.52 27.29
N LEU A 558 -12.87 -25.01 26.12
CA LEU A 558 -11.60 -25.69 25.93
C LEU A 558 -10.41 -24.74 26.11
N LEU A 559 -10.48 -23.52 25.59
CA LEU A 559 -9.46 -22.50 25.78
C LEU A 559 -9.26 -22.20 27.27
N GLN A 560 -10.35 -21.98 28.02
CA GLN A 560 -10.28 -21.67 29.45
C GLN A 560 -9.69 -22.83 30.26
N VAL A 561 -10.04 -24.07 29.93
CA VAL A 561 -9.51 -25.26 30.61
C VAL A 561 -8.02 -25.48 30.33
N THR A 562 -7.56 -25.20 29.11
CA THR A 562 -6.21 -25.59 28.66
C THR A 562 -5.19 -24.43 28.66
N GLY A 563 -5.65 -23.19 28.45
CA GLY A 563 -4.82 -21.98 28.37
C GLY A 563 -4.43 -21.39 29.73
N GLY A 564 -5.10 -21.80 30.82
CA GLY A 564 -4.75 -21.39 32.19
C GLY A 564 -4.77 -19.87 32.38
N ALA A 565 -3.79 -19.34 33.14
CA ALA A 565 -3.71 -17.92 33.47
C ALA A 565 -3.40 -16.99 32.28
N ALA A 566 -3.03 -17.54 31.12
CA ALA A 566 -2.79 -16.76 29.91
C ALA A 566 -4.09 -16.36 29.20
N VAL A 567 -5.22 -16.99 29.56
CA VAL A 567 -6.55 -16.59 29.08
C VAL A 567 -7.10 -15.52 30.03
N PRO A 568 -7.52 -14.35 29.54
CA PRO A 568 -8.08 -13.32 30.40
C PRO A 568 -9.33 -13.82 31.15
N ALA A 569 -9.32 -13.72 32.49
CA ALA A 569 -10.45 -14.12 33.33
C ALA A 569 -11.59 -13.09 33.32
N GLN A 570 -11.31 -11.85 32.93
CA GLN A 570 -12.27 -10.76 32.88
C GLN A 570 -12.15 -10.01 31.56
N ARG A 571 -13.28 -9.53 31.05
CA ARG A 571 -13.34 -8.60 29.93
C ARG A 571 -12.66 -7.29 30.32
N THR A 572 -11.91 -6.72 29.40
CA THR A 572 -11.20 -5.44 29.59
C THR A 572 -12.15 -4.27 29.52
N ASP A 573 -13.12 -4.33 28.60
CA ASP A 573 -14.16 -3.31 28.45
C ASP A 573 -15.36 -3.92 27.72
N TRP A 574 -16.50 -3.25 27.77
CA TRP A 574 -17.69 -3.64 27.01
C TRP A 574 -18.63 -2.46 26.80
N TYR A 575 -19.38 -2.53 25.71
CA TYR A 575 -20.33 -1.51 25.31
C TYR A 575 -21.60 -2.17 24.79
N TRP A 576 -22.73 -1.48 24.85
CA TRP A 576 -23.99 -2.02 24.37
C TRP A 576 -24.92 -0.92 23.90
N GLU A 577 -25.84 -1.32 23.04
CA GLU A 577 -26.79 -0.44 22.37
C GLU A 577 -28.17 -1.10 22.34
N GLU A 578 -29.20 -0.28 22.44
CA GLU A 578 -30.60 -0.68 22.32
C GLU A 578 -31.17 -0.24 20.98
N TYR A 579 -31.86 -1.15 20.32
CA TYR A 579 -32.48 -0.97 19.01
C TYR A 579 -33.96 -1.31 19.09
N SER A 580 -34.77 -0.67 18.24
CA SER A 580 -36.14 -1.11 18.02
C SER A 580 -36.15 -2.40 17.20
N ALA A 581 -36.74 -3.46 17.74
CA ALA A 581 -36.87 -4.73 17.05
C ALA A 581 -37.80 -4.59 15.84
N LYS A 582 -37.51 -5.28 14.73
CA LYS A 582 -38.34 -5.25 13.51
C LYS A 582 -39.80 -5.68 13.74
N MET A 583 -40.05 -6.46 14.79
CA MET A 583 -41.37 -7.01 15.14
C MET A 583 -42.02 -6.30 16.37
N GLY A 584 -41.47 -5.17 16.80
CA GLY A 584 -41.88 -4.47 18.02
C GLY A 584 -41.14 -5.00 19.26
N GLY A 585 -40.86 -4.09 20.21
CA GLY A 585 -39.98 -4.35 21.35
C GLY A 585 -38.56 -3.82 21.14
N THR A 586 -37.67 -4.12 22.07
CA THR A 586 -36.26 -3.71 22.03
C THR A 586 -35.33 -4.91 21.83
N GLU A 587 -34.31 -4.73 21.02
CA GLU A 587 -33.20 -5.66 20.83
C GLU A 587 -31.90 -5.00 21.27
N VAL A 588 -30.97 -5.78 21.81
CA VAL A 588 -29.70 -5.30 22.32
C VAL A 588 -28.57 -5.83 21.45
N LEU A 589 -27.63 -4.95 21.11
CA LEU A 589 -26.35 -5.30 20.51
C LEU A 589 -25.24 -5.04 21.54
N VAL A 590 -24.36 -6.02 21.76
CA VAL A 590 -23.28 -5.93 22.76
C VAL A 590 -21.93 -6.16 22.11
N PHE A 591 -20.96 -5.40 22.59
CA PHE A 591 -19.56 -5.46 22.22
C PHE A 591 -18.74 -5.77 23.46
N VAL A 592 -17.86 -6.77 23.38
CA VAL A 592 -16.97 -7.13 24.47
C VAL A 592 -15.53 -7.09 23.99
N ARG A 593 -14.66 -6.40 24.74
CA ARG A 593 -13.22 -6.32 24.49
C ARG A 593 -12.43 -7.15 25.50
N TYR A 594 -11.46 -7.89 24.99
CA TYR A 594 -10.37 -8.51 25.73
C TYR A 594 -9.03 -8.00 25.24
N ASP A 595 -8.18 -7.58 26.17
CA ASP A 595 -6.78 -7.22 25.91
C ASP A 595 -5.87 -8.35 26.42
N ILE A 596 -5.03 -8.87 25.52
CA ILE A 596 -4.11 -9.98 25.78
C ILE A 596 -2.68 -9.45 25.63
N SER A 597 -1.88 -9.54 26.70
CA SER A 597 -0.48 -9.13 26.63
C SER A 597 0.32 -10.02 25.67
N LEU A 598 1.42 -9.50 25.12
CA LEU A 598 2.30 -10.28 24.25
C LEU A 598 2.87 -11.52 24.95
N ASP A 599 3.12 -11.43 26.27
CA ASP A 599 3.58 -12.57 27.07
C ASP A 599 2.50 -13.65 27.22
N ALA A 600 1.25 -13.25 27.50
CA ALA A 600 0.14 -14.19 27.56
C ALA A 600 -0.11 -14.84 26.19
N MET A 601 -0.03 -14.06 25.12
CA MET A 601 -0.10 -14.57 23.74
C MET A 601 1.00 -15.61 23.47
N LYS A 602 2.24 -15.31 23.84
CA LYS A 602 3.36 -16.25 23.71
C LYS A 602 3.11 -17.55 24.49
N VAL A 603 2.64 -17.46 25.74
CA VAL A 603 2.29 -18.63 26.54
C VAL A 603 1.23 -19.50 25.87
N LEU A 604 0.21 -18.89 25.26
CA LEU A 604 -0.82 -19.64 24.52
C LEU A 604 -0.25 -20.30 23.26
N VAL A 605 0.55 -19.59 22.47
CA VAL A 605 1.21 -20.16 21.28
C VAL A 605 2.11 -21.33 21.67
N ASP A 606 2.93 -21.17 22.70
CA ASP A 606 3.82 -22.22 23.22
C ASP A 606 3.01 -23.42 23.75
N LYS A 607 1.88 -23.18 24.43
CA LYS A 607 1.01 -24.24 24.98
C LYS A 607 0.50 -25.22 23.90
N TYR A 608 0.17 -24.72 22.71
CA TYR A 608 -0.39 -25.52 21.63
C TYR A 608 0.63 -25.96 20.57
N SER A 609 1.84 -25.41 20.57
CA SER A 609 2.92 -25.81 19.65
C SER A 609 3.98 -26.70 20.30
N THR A 610 4.11 -26.71 21.64
CA THR A 610 5.15 -27.47 22.33
C THR A 610 4.85 -28.96 22.36
N ALA A 611 5.69 -29.74 21.68
CA ALA A 611 5.70 -31.19 21.75
C ALA A 611 6.27 -31.71 23.08
N THR A 612 5.57 -32.64 23.71
CA THR A 612 5.98 -33.37 24.91
C THR A 612 6.20 -34.85 24.56
N PRO A 613 7.34 -35.45 24.92
CA PRO A 613 7.54 -36.88 24.74
C PRO A 613 6.68 -37.67 25.73
N VAL A 614 5.94 -38.65 25.23
CA VAL A 614 5.17 -39.62 26.03
C VAL A 614 5.44 -41.01 25.47
N LEU A 615 6.00 -41.90 26.28
CA LEU A 615 6.57 -43.18 25.81
C LEU A 615 7.61 -42.93 24.70
N ASP A 616 7.45 -43.57 23.54
CA ASP A 616 8.29 -43.44 22.36
C ASP A 616 7.68 -42.51 21.29
N SER A 617 6.78 -41.60 21.72
CA SER A 617 5.95 -40.77 20.86
C SER A 617 6.04 -39.29 21.23
N SER A 618 5.67 -38.42 20.30
CA SER A 618 5.60 -36.96 20.48
C SER A 618 4.15 -36.52 20.48
N VAL A 619 3.76 -35.73 21.47
CA VAL A 619 2.36 -35.37 21.71
C VAL A 619 2.25 -33.88 22.02
N THR A 620 1.23 -33.20 21.52
CA THR A 620 0.92 -31.79 21.81
C THR A 620 -0.46 -31.67 22.46
N THR A 621 -0.77 -30.50 23.03
CA THR A 621 -2.15 -30.21 23.46
C THR A 621 -3.01 -30.06 22.21
N ALA A 622 -4.14 -30.78 22.13
CA ALA A 622 -5.03 -30.65 20.99
C ALA A 622 -5.63 -29.23 20.94
N PHE A 623 -5.67 -28.63 19.75
CA PHE A 623 -6.02 -27.22 19.59
C PHE A 623 -7.54 -26.98 19.79
N PRO A 624 -7.97 -25.95 20.56
CA PRO A 624 -9.38 -25.75 20.90
C PRO A 624 -10.30 -25.58 19.69
N ALA A 625 -9.81 -24.95 18.62
CA ALA A 625 -10.61 -24.67 17.42
C ALA A 625 -11.08 -25.94 16.68
N LEU A 626 -10.49 -27.11 16.94
CA LEU A 626 -10.97 -28.39 16.41
C LEU A 626 -12.43 -28.71 16.83
N ALA A 627 -12.96 -28.05 17.88
CA ALA A 627 -14.36 -28.14 18.27
C ALA A 627 -15.35 -27.57 17.23
N TRP A 628 -14.87 -26.83 16.22
CA TRP A 628 -15.66 -26.46 15.05
C TRP A 628 -15.98 -27.67 14.17
N ALA A 629 -14.98 -28.54 13.93
CA ALA A 629 -15.13 -29.73 13.10
C ALA A 629 -15.85 -30.88 13.83
N PHE A 630 -15.68 -30.95 15.14
CA PHE A 630 -16.03 -32.15 15.92
C PHE A 630 -16.96 -31.83 17.09
N PRO A 631 -18.28 -32.14 16.98
CA PRO A 631 -19.24 -31.77 18.00
C PRO A 631 -19.03 -32.42 19.38
N ASP A 632 -18.43 -33.60 19.40
CA ASP A 632 -18.10 -34.43 20.56
C ASP A 632 -16.70 -34.16 21.12
N PHE A 633 -15.98 -33.18 20.57
CA PHE A 633 -14.61 -32.87 20.96
C PHE A 633 -14.55 -32.19 22.32
N THR A 634 -13.79 -32.80 23.23
CA THR A 634 -13.68 -32.39 24.63
C THR A 634 -12.24 -32.06 25.03
N GLY A 635 -11.39 -31.75 24.04
CA GLY A 635 -9.95 -31.57 24.21
C GLY A 635 -9.22 -32.90 24.22
N GLY A 636 -7.91 -32.85 24.50
CA GLY A 636 -7.10 -34.05 24.52
C GLY A 636 -5.62 -33.80 24.21
N ALA A 637 -4.91 -34.89 24.00
CA ALA A 637 -3.51 -34.88 23.60
C ALA A 637 -3.38 -35.41 22.16
N LEU A 638 -2.89 -34.56 21.26
CA LEU A 638 -2.75 -34.82 19.82
C LEU A 638 -1.40 -35.49 19.53
N LEU A 639 -1.41 -36.63 18.84
CA LEU A 639 -0.19 -37.36 18.53
C LEU A 639 0.49 -36.78 17.28
N THR A 640 1.61 -36.10 17.51
CA THR A 640 2.43 -35.53 16.43
C THR A 640 3.50 -36.50 15.92
N LYS A 641 3.90 -37.48 16.71
CA LYS A 641 4.71 -38.59 16.21
C LYS A 641 4.34 -39.84 16.98
N VAL A 642 4.15 -40.94 16.27
CA VAL A 642 3.71 -42.19 16.89
C VAL A 642 4.85 -43.20 16.85
N GLY A 643 5.23 -43.68 18.03
CA GLY A 643 6.15 -44.79 18.23
C GLY A 643 5.43 -46.14 18.23
N ARG A 644 6.19 -47.21 18.45
CA ARG A 644 5.69 -48.59 18.45
C ARG A 644 4.61 -48.80 19.51
N SER A 645 4.74 -48.19 20.69
CA SER A 645 3.79 -48.41 21.79
C SER A 645 2.35 -48.07 21.39
N PHE A 646 2.16 -46.96 20.68
CA PHE A 646 0.84 -46.52 20.20
C PHE A 646 0.47 -47.14 18.85
N THR A 647 1.43 -47.38 17.96
CA THR A 647 1.17 -48.05 16.67
C THR A 647 0.64 -49.47 16.88
N ASP A 648 1.19 -50.22 17.83
CA ASP A 648 0.74 -51.59 18.17
C ASP A 648 -0.68 -51.62 18.77
N ALA A 649 -1.14 -50.49 19.33
CA ALA A 649 -2.51 -50.29 19.82
C ALA A 649 -3.46 -49.78 18.71
N GLY A 650 -2.96 -49.65 17.47
CA GLY A 650 -3.72 -49.16 16.33
C GLY A 650 -3.99 -47.66 16.37
N ILE A 651 -3.17 -46.87 17.07
CA ILE A 651 -3.26 -45.41 17.12
C ILE A 651 -2.32 -44.84 16.05
N ALA A 652 -2.78 -43.84 15.31
CA ALA A 652 -2.05 -43.21 14.21
C ALA A 652 -1.62 -41.77 14.55
N VAL A 653 -0.81 -41.19 13.67
CA VAL A 653 -0.52 -39.75 13.69
C VAL A 653 -1.86 -39.00 13.51
N ASP A 654 -2.02 -37.84 14.16
CA ASP A 654 -3.24 -37.02 14.21
C ASP A 654 -4.39 -37.56 15.05
N ASP A 655 -4.25 -38.76 15.62
CA ASP A 655 -5.19 -39.23 16.64
C ASP A 655 -5.10 -38.34 17.88
N VAL A 656 -6.27 -38.03 18.45
CA VAL A 656 -6.38 -37.31 19.72
C VAL A 656 -6.80 -38.27 20.82
N VAL A 657 -5.98 -38.38 21.87
CA VAL A 657 -6.34 -39.13 23.08
C VAL A 657 -7.16 -38.23 23.99
N MET A 658 -8.42 -38.62 24.21
CA MET A 658 -9.42 -37.88 24.97
C MET A 658 -9.62 -38.42 26.39
N ALA A 659 -9.24 -39.68 26.66
CA ALA A 659 -9.29 -40.25 28.01
C ALA A 659 -8.27 -41.40 28.19
N VAL A 660 -7.84 -41.59 29.44
CA VAL A 660 -7.05 -42.74 29.91
C VAL A 660 -7.84 -43.48 30.99
N GLY A 661 -8.31 -44.68 30.69
CA GLY A 661 -9.32 -45.37 31.48
C GLY A 661 -10.59 -44.51 31.60
N GLU A 662 -11.09 -44.37 32.83
CA GLU A 662 -12.25 -43.51 33.14
C GLU A 662 -11.89 -42.01 33.28
N HIS A 663 -10.62 -41.64 33.16
CA HIS A 663 -10.16 -40.27 33.38
C HIS A 663 -10.04 -39.50 32.08
N ARG A 664 -10.79 -38.41 31.96
CA ARG A 664 -10.69 -37.46 30.84
C ARG A 664 -9.29 -36.83 30.77
N VAL A 665 -8.80 -36.68 29.54
CA VAL A 665 -7.59 -35.95 29.17
C VAL A 665 -8.02 -34.65 28.51
N THR A 666 -7.60 -33.53 29.09
CA THR A 666 -7.89 -32.20 28.54
C THR A 666 -6.68 -31.60 27.81
N ASP A 667 -5.46 -31.98 28.20
CA ASP A 667 -4.22 -31.52 27.60
C ASP A 667 -3.09 -32.56 27.68
N VAL A 668 -1.94 -32.24 27.06
CA VAL A 668 -0.79 -33.15 27.03
C VAL A 668 -0.19 -33.41 28.42
N ARG A 669 -0.26 -32.45 29.35
CA ARG A 669 0.25 -32.61 30.71
C ARG A 669 -0.56 -33.64 31.49
N THR A 670 -1.88 -33.54 31.39
CA THR A 670 -2.80 -34.51 31.98
C THR A 670 -2.58 -35.88 31.39
N PHE A 671 -2.43 -35.98 30.06
CA PHE A 671 -2.13 -37.24 29.40
C PHE A 671 -0.83 -37.89 29.90
N ALA A 672 0.27 -37.15 29.87
CA ALA A 672 1.57 -37.64 30.31
C ALA A 672 1.52 -38.13 31.78
N ARG A 673 0.90 -37.35 32.67
CA ARG A 673 0.72 -37.75 34.07
C ARG A 673 -0.10 -39.04 34.21
N ARG A 674 -1.21 -39.18 33.46
CA ARG A 674 -2.04 -40.38 33.52
C ARG A 674 -1.33 -41.63 32.99
N ILE A 675 -0.50 -41.49 31.96
CA ILE A 675 0.35 -42.58 31.47
C ILE A 675 1.36 -43.00 32.53
N GLU A 676 2.02 -42.06 33.21
CA GLU A 676 2.96 -42.37 34.29
C GLU A 676 2.27 -43.02 35.50
N GLU A 677 1.10 -42.53 35.91
CA GLU A 677 0.28 -43.17 36.96
C GLU A 677 -0.13 -44.59 36.59
N ALA A 678 -0.50 -44.83 35.34
CA ALA A 678 -0.86 -46.15 34.85
C ALA A 678 0.31 -47.13 34.78
N LYS A 679 1.54 -46.65 34.57
CA LYS A 679 2.76 -47.47 34.68
C LYS A 679 3.02 -47.91 36.12
N LEU A 680 2.80 -47.02 37.08
CA LEU A 680 3.02 -47.29 38.51
C LEU A 680 1.90 -48.13 39.14
N ALA A 681 0.69 -48.09 38.60
CA ALA A 681 -0.44 -48.85 39.11
C ALA A 681 -0.27 -50.36 38.85
N ALA A 682 -0.25 -51.17 39.92
CA ALA A 682 -0.14 -52.64 39.87
C ALA A 682 -1.42 -53.36 39.37
N THR A 683 -2.22 -52.73 38.52
CA THR A 683 -3.45 -53.31 37.98
C THR A 683 -3.13 -54.21 36.78
N PRO A 684 -3.49 -55.51 36.82
CA PRO A 684 -3.29 -56.40 35.68
C PRO A 684 -4.23 -56.03 34.51
N GLY A 685 -3.68 -55.92 33.30
CA GLY A 685 -4.44 -55.71 32.06
C GLY A 685 -3.95 -54.53 31.19
N PRO A 686 -4.41 -54.45 29.92
CA PRO A 686 -4.10 -53.32 29.04
C PRO A 686 -4.69 -52.01 29.57
N LEU A 687 -4.05 -50.89 29.25
CA LEU A 687 -4.53 -49.56 29.57
C LEU A 687 -5.48 -49.09 28.46
N LYS A 688 -6.76 -48.88 28.80
CA LYS A 688 -7.75 -48.39 27.84
C LYS A 688 -7.53 -46.91 27.53
N LEU A 689 -7.49 -46.55 26.26
CA LEU A 689 -7.45 -45.16 25.79
C LEU A 689 -8.69 -44.87 24.95
N THR A 690 -9.34 -43.73 25.19
CA THR A 690 -10.38 -43.23 24.28
C THR A 690 -9.73 -42.31 23.27
N VAL A 691 -9.84 -42.65 21.99
CA VAL A 691 -9.11 -42.01 20.89
C VAL A 691 -10.07 -41.54 19.81
N LYS A 692 -9.86 -40.33 19.30
CA LYS A 692 -10.58 -39.77 18.16
C LYS A 692 -9.66 -39.64 16.95
N SER A 693 -10.12 -40.16 15.81
CA SER A 693 -9.39 -40.19 14.53
C SER A 693 -10.16 -39.37 13.49
N GLY A 694 -9.82 -38.09 13.34
CA GLY A 694 -10.54 -37.17 12.44
C GLY A 694 -12.05 -37.12 12.72
N GLU A 695 -12.86 -37.28 11.68
CA GLU A 695 -14.33 -37.26 11.76
C GLU A 695 -14.96 -38.52 12.36
N ALA A 696 -14.18 -39.60 12.53
CA ALA A 696 -14.72 -40.84 13.08
C ALA A 696 -15.18 -40.67 14.55
N PRO A 697 -16.21 -41.43 14.98
CA PRO A 697 -16.57 -41.50 16.39
C PRO A 697 -15.38 -41.93 17.25
N ALA A 698 -15.28 -41.38 18.46
CA ALA A 698 -14.26 -41.81 19.41
C ALA A 698 -14.37 -43.32 19.69
N ARG A 699 -13.23 -44.01 19.72
CA ARG A 699 -13.12 -45.45 19.95
C ARG A 699 -12.21 -45.75 21.13
N VAL A 700 -12.43 -46.89 21.78
CA VAL A 700 -11.57 -47.37 22.86
C VAL A 700 -10.53 -48.33 22.29
N VAL A 701 -9.26 -48.11 22.62
CA VAL A 701 -8.14 -48.97 22.22
C VAL A 701 -7.36 -49.44 23.45
N ASP A 702 -6.81 -50.64 23.35
CA ASP A 702 -6.02 -51.27 24.42
C ASP A 702 -4.53 -50.99 24.23
N LEU A 703 -3.95 -50.15 25.08
CA LEU A 703 -2.51 -49.92 25.12
C LEU A 703 -1.83 -50.97 26.00
N LYS A 704 -0.87 -51.71 25.43
CA LYS A 704 -0.03 -52.62 26.22
C LYS A 704 0.83 -51.80 27.19
N ARG A 705 0.77 -52.12 28.49
CA ARG A 705 1.67 -51.51 29.48
C ARG A 705 3.09 -52.00 29.20
N ALA A 706 4.02 -51.07 29.02
CA ALA A 706 5.45 -51.39 28.96
C ALA A 706 5.83 -52.07 30.28
N LYS A 707 6.53 -53.21 30.21
CA LYS A 707 7.09 -53.90 31.39
C LYS A 707 8.23 -53.10 31.99
#